data_AF-A0AAN7HQE3-F1
#
_entry.id   AF-A0AAN7HQE3-F1
#
_cell.length_a   1.000
_cell.length_b   1.000
_cell.length_c   1.000
_cell.angle_alpha   90.00
_cell.angle_beta   90.00
_cell.angle_gamma   90.00
#
_symmetry.space_group_name_H-M   'P 1'
#
loop_
_entity.id
_entity.type
_entity.pdbx_description
1 polymer ?
#
loop_
_entity_poly.entity_id
_entity_poly.type
_entity_poly.pdbx_seq_one_letter_code
_entity_poly.pdbx_strand_id
1 'polypeptide(L)'
;MQTYDDRLTFLLPRPLWVNDLDVAYCSLCNHTFGPLKRRHHCRNCGNIFCHDCSSRKVPLPQLGYGTKPVRVCNGCFDVAYLVTYAIDEDHGLSTQMHGVRGLLELTEKDDEKHLHNMVAYGGVDALIWLCRSSKSIKLHHLTTTILAMLAEKESIRPVIITKWALPPLLFLVRYYTHVEPISTNNNHKKSPVNSIHSSTMTPSLASNPSSSSATANESTVTNPFESRQSIILEIVINCTHIFYQLSRAGILSLKEVISDGVFDTLLMLASFNIQNLQLEKGICSDEVPATGDDEQQVMERVAIIQSLAAKAISAISSLVSFQADIIELIQKTDRLPTLLRSPNDEMRKYIAKTVAYLSLRNDKYKPALLFGDGSKALVSILAVLPLKIQVSISKKARMTDLGYYLAKETADVGKYDGDGGKGQQDGKAQVQSINSAAVSHACCALANFATNNESQINLMSQPHLLAYICNVCHVFPQHVEIHRHVARCLANLALYEENNEAMLTSNKKSGERKNKDCFNVLPTLLFMSKDSKSGVQRHIVRAIDNLSSNMPIDPPADHWHQVFGDAYVYINQILQKQQVVGEDNTIDVDTIKRAKSIIARKRIENGTVNTIATMNEATVSTVAAEAKEANQDNETSTVTKAKNDEEETPISASSPADADTTTTTTLSSTPPNEDENEEQEQEDIDGSDEAIKKAPKSNSKSNKRRSKKNK
;
A
#
# COMPACT_ATOMS: atom_id res chain seq x y z
N MET A 1 -25.12 -16.69 -7.56
CA MET A 1 -25.72 -16.73 -6.21
C MET A 1 -26.57 -17.98 -6.12
N GLN A 2 -26.09 -18.99 -5.39
CA GLN A 2 -26.90 -20.13 -4.98
C GLN A 2 -27.46 -19.77 -3.60
N THR A 3 -28.78 -19.75 -3.45
CA THR A 3 -29.46 -19.51 -2.18
C THR A 3 -29.09 -20.64 -1.23
N TYR A 4 -28.23 -20.35 -0.25
CA TYR A 4 -27.75 -21.31 0.74
C TYR A 4 -28.89 -21.57 1.73
N ASP A 5 -29.41 -22.79 1.73
CA ASP A 5 -30.49 -23.23 2.61
C ASP A 5 -30.00 -23.29 4.06
N ASP A 6 -30.60 -22.47 4.93
CA ASP A 6 -30.25 -22.23 6.35
C ASP A 6 -30.55 -23.41 7.29
N ARG A 7 -30.40 -24.66 6.84
CA ARG A 7 -30.59 -25.87 7.68
C ARG A 7 -29.53 -26.97 7.50
N LEU A 8 -28.41 -26.67 6.85
CA LEU A 8 -27.24 -27.55 6.85
C LEU A 8 -26.35 -27.21 8.05
N THR A 9 -26.55 -27.98 9.12
CA THR A 9 -25.65 -28.17 10.26
C THR A 9 -24.20 -28.24 9.79
N PHE A 10 -23.26 -27.70 10.57
CA PHE A 10 -21.82 -27.81 10.31
C PHE A 10 -21.46 -29.28 9.97
N LEU A 11 -21.24 -29.56 8.68
CA LEU A 11 -20.99 -30.90 8.16
C LEU A 11 -19.73 -30.89 7.31
N LEU A 12 -18.76 -31.69 7.73
CA LEU A 12 -17.51 -31.94 7.06
C LEU A 12 -17.61 -33.22 6.21
N PRO A 13 -16.89 -33.28 5.07
CA PRO A 13 -16.80 -34.51 4.31
C PRO A 13 -16.23 -35.65 5.15
N ARG A 14 -16.86 -36.83 5.08
CA ARG A 14 -16.32 -38.03 5.74
C ARG A 14 -15.00 -38.44 5.09
N PRO A 15 -13.99 -38.84 5.88
CA PRO A 15 -12.76 -39.39 5.33
C PRO A 15 -13.06 -40.72 4.62
N LEU A 16 -12.35 -40.96 3.51
CA LEU A 16 -12.33 -42.28 2.89
C LEU A 16 -11.58 -43.24 3.81
N TRP A 17 -12.17 -44.40 4.07
CA TRP A 17 -11.49 -45.43 4.85
C TRP A 17 -10.47 -46.12 3.99
N VAL A 18 -9.25 -46.25 4.53
CA VAL A 18 -8.20 -47.02 3.89
C VAL A 18 -8.61 -48.50 3.88
N ASN A 19 -8.30 -49.21 2.80
CA ASN A 19 -8.58 -50.63 2.70
C ASN A 19 -7.67 -51.43 3.65
N ASP A 20 -8.25 -52.38 4.38
CA ASP A 20 -7.54 -53.23 5.33
C ASP A 20 -6.38 -53.99 4.70
N LEU A 21 -6.51 -54.38 3.43
CA LEU A 21 -5.51 -55.13 2.69
C LEU A 21 -4.26 -54.30 2.38
N ASP A 22 -4.41 -52.97 2.30
CA ASP A 22 -3.33 -52.06 1.93
C ASP A 22 -2.49 -51.64 3.15
N VAL A 23 -2.90 -52.02 4.37
CA VAL A 23 -2.24 -51.59 5.61
C VAL A 23 -1.68 -52.79 6.39
N ALA A 24 -0.36 -52.91 6.40
CA ALA A 24 0.37 -53.92 7.18
C ALA A 24 0.70 -53.48 8.62
N TYR A 25 0.78 -52.17 8.88
CA TYR A 25 1.25 -51.60 10.16
C TYR A 25 0.27 -50.57 10.71
N CYS A 26 0.18 -50.46 12.03
CA CYS A 26 -0.60 -49.40 12.68
C CYS A 26 -0.09 -48.02 12.28
N SER A 27 -0.97 -47.14 11.80
CA SER A 27 -0.61 -45.79 11.33
C SER A 27 -0.09 -44.84 12.43
N LEU A 28 -0.03 -45.27 13.70
CA LEU A 28 0.53 -44.47 14.80
C LEU A 28 1.78 -45.09 15.43
N CYS A 29 1.74 -46.37 15.82
CA CYS A 29 2.87 -47.03 16.49
C CYS A 29 3.72 -47.92 15.58
N ASN A 30 3.38 -48.01 14.29
CA ASN A 30 4.06 -48.83 13.27
C ASN A 30 4.19 -50.32 13.59
N HIS A 31 3.49 -50.84 14.61
CA HIS A 31 3.44 -52.26 14.86
C HIS A 31 2.65 -53.02 13.81
N THR A 32 3.17 -54.16 13.36
CA THR A 32 2.56 -55.03 12.38
C THR A 32 1.23 -55.60 12.89
N PHE A 33 0.23 -55.63 12.02
CA PHE A 33 -1.03 -56.31 12.28
C PHE A 33 -0.89 -57.82 12.13
N GLY A 34 -1.70 -58.57 12.87
CA GLY A 34 -1.67 -60.03 12.85
C GLY A 34 -2.90 -60.64 13.54
N PRO A 35 -2.93 -61.96 13.76
CA PRO A 35 -4.11 -62.64 14.34
C PRO A 35 -4.53 -62.08 15.71
N LEU A 36 -3.57 -61.66 16.52
CA LEU A 36 -3.77 -61.11 17.87
C LEU A 36 -3.93 -59.57 17.89
N LYS A 37 -3.41 -58.86 16.89
CA LYS A 37 -3.47 -57.39 16.79
C LYS A 37 -4.34 -57.00 15.61
N ARG A 38 -5.62 -56.72 15.90
CA ARG A 38 -6.66 -56.44 14.90
C ARG A 38 -6.59 -54.99 14.40
N ARG A 39 -7.09 -54.79 13.18
CA ARG A 39 -7.21 -53.50 12.49
C ARG A 39 -8.46 -52.75 12.94
N HIS A 40 -8.35 -51.44 13.14
CA HIS A 40 -9.47 -50.57 13.49
C HIS A 40 -9.40 -49.23 12.77
N HIS A 41 -10.46 -48.85 12.06
CA HIS A 41 -10.54 -47.52 11.45
C HIS A 41 -10.83 -46.44 12.48
N CYS A 42 -10.12 -45.32 12.36
CA CYS A 42 -10.52 -44.06 12.95
C CYS A 42 -11.68 -43.47 12.15
N ARG A 43 -12.81 -43.15 12.80
CA ARG A 43 -13.97 -42.57 12.11
C ARG A 43 -13.72 -41.12 11.64
N ASN A 44 -12.69 -40.46 12.19
CA ASN A 44 -12.34 -39.08 11.89
C ASN A 44 -11.29 -38.92 10.78
N CYS A 45 -10.26 -39.78 10.70
CA CYS A 45 -9.23 -39.71 9.65
C CYS A 45 -9.23 -40.86 8.65
N GLY A 46 -10.04 -41.90 8.85
CA GLY A 46 -10.14 -43.05 7.92
C GLY A 46 -8.97 -44.03 7.95
N ASN A 47 -7.85 -43.70 8.61
CA ASN A 47 -6.68 -44.57 8.75
C ASN A 47 -6.92 -45.74 9.72
N ILE A 48 -6.02 -46.74 9.68
CA ILE A 48 -6.12 -48.00 10.42
C ILE A 48 -5.11 -48.07 11.58
N PHE A 49 -5.61 -48.42 12.76
CA PHE A 49 -4.86 -48.44 14.01
C PHE A 49 -5.06 -49.74 14.78
N CYS A 50 -4.14 -50.04 15.71
CA CYS A 50 -4.38 -51.04 16.74
C CYS A 50 -5.33 -50.51 17.83
N HIS A 51 -5.77 -51.38 18.74
CA HIS A 51 -6.68 -51.02 19.82
C HIS A 51 -6.11 -49.90 20.69
N ASP A 52 -4.85 -50.01 21.13
CA ASP A 52 -4.21 -49.06 22.04
C ASP A 52 -4.07 -47.66 21.43
N CYS A 53 -3.81 -47.59 20.12
CA CYS A 53 -3.72 -46.34 19.38
C CYS A 53 -5.07 -45.74 19.01
N SER A 54 -6.18 -46.42 19.29
CA SER A 54 -7.54 -45.98 18.96
C SER A 54 -8.58 -46.37 20.01
N SER A 55 -8.20 -46.42 21.28
CA SER A 55 -9.06 -46.88 22.38
C SER A 55 -10.17 -45.88 22.72
N ARG A 56 -9.97 -44.60 22.37
CA ARG A 56 -10.88 -43.50 22.68
C ARG A 56 -12.09 -43.44 21.73
N LYS A 57 -13.19 -42.86 22.21
CA LYS A 57 -14.41 -42.62 21.43
C LYS A 57 -14.94 -41.21 21.68
N VAL A 58 -15.48 -40.58 20.64
CA VAL A 58 -16.06 -39.23 20.69
C VAL A 58 -17.23 -39.14 19.72
N PRO A 59 -18.30 -38.37 20.03
CA PRO A 59 -19.33 -38.08 19.04
C PRO A 59 -18.73 -37.31 17.86
N LEU A 60 -19.15 -37.63 16.64
CA LEU A 60 -18.73 -36.95 15.42
C LEU A 60 -19.95 -36.47 14.61
N PRO A 61 -20.83 -35.62 15.18
CA PRO A 61 -21.98 -35.08 14.46
C PRO A 61 -21.58 -34.30 13.20
N GLN A 62 -20.44 -33.60 13.24
CA GLN A 62 -19.84 -32.90 12.10
C GLN A 62 -19.47 -33.82 10.94
N LEU A 63 -19.34 -35.14 11.17
CA LEU A 63 -19.11 -36.13 10.10
C LEU A 63 -20.35 -37.00 9.85
N GLY A 64 -21.51 -36.62 10.38
CA GLY A 64 -22.78 -37.34 10.19
C GLY A 64 -22.89 -38.66 10.97
N TYR A 65 -22.06 -38.90 12.00
CA TYR A 65 -22.19 -40.09 12.87
C TYR A 65 -23.21 -39.89 14.01
N GLY A 66 -23.79 -38.69 14.12
CA GLY A 66 -24.72 -38.32 15.20
C GLY A 66 -24.02 -38.13 16.55
N THR A 67 -24.81 -38.13 17.62
CA THR A 67 -24.36 -37.83 19.00
C THR A 67 -23.77 -39.05 19.72
N LYS A 68 -23.85 -40.25 19.14
CA LYS A 68 -23.27 -41.46 19.75
C LYS A 68 -21.75 -41.48 19.58
N PRO A 69 -20.96 -41.71 20.66
CA PRO A 69 -19.51 -41.76 20.55
C PRO A 69 -19.01 -42.89 19.63
N VAL A 70 -18.20 -42.52 18.64
CA VAL A 70 -17.55 -43.44 17.69
C VAL A 70 -16.04 -43.47 17.89
N ARG A 71 -15.39 -44.55 17.45
CA ARG A 71 -13.95 -44.75 17.65
C ARG A 71 -13.11 -43.73 16.90
N VAL A 72 -12.13 -43.15 17.58
CA VAL A 72 -11.12 -42.28 16.99
C VAL A 72 -9.73 -42.68 17.45
N CYS A 73 -8.71 -42.42 16.61
CA CYS A 73 -7.33 -42.65 17.01
C CYS A 73 -6.86 -41.60 18.02
N ASN A 74 -5.78 -41.89 18.73
CA ASN A 74 -5.22 -40.98 19.71
C ASN A 74 -4.76 -39.66 19.06
N GLY A 75 -4.33 -39.67 17.80
CA GLY A 75 -3.97 -38.44 17.08
C GLY A 75 -5.16 -37.55 16.70
N CYS A 76 -6.36 -38.11 16.51
CA CYS A 76 -7.55 -37.31 16.16
C CYS A 76 -8.33 -36.82 17.38
N PHE A 77 -8.26 -37.54 18.49
CA PHE A 77 -9.24 -37.39 19.58
C PHE A 77 -9.29 -35.96 20.13
N ASP A 78 -8.15 -35.33 20.38
CA ASP A 78 -8.15 -34.04 21.09
C ASP A 78 -8.83 -32.95 20.25
N VAL A 79 -8.47 -32.80 18.97
CA VAL A 79 -9.14 -31.87 18.05
C VAL A 79 -10.59 -32.27 17.80
N ALA A 80 -10.87 -33.56 17.56
CA ALA A 80 -12.23 -34.01 17.27
C ALA A 80 -13.19 -33.77 18.44
N TYR A 81 -12.73 -33.99 19.68
CA TYR A 81 -13.46 -33.66 20.89
C TYR A 81 -13.76 -32.17 20.98
N LEU A 82 -12.74 -31.33 20.83
CA LEU A 82 -12.90 -29.88 20.94
C LEU A 82 -13.81 -29.31 19.85
N VAL A 83 -13.68 -29.78 18.61
CA VAL A 83 -14.57 -29.40 17.50
C VAL A 83 -16.01 -29.77 17.81
N THR A 84 -16.27 -30.99 18.27
CA THR A 84 -17.63 -31.44 18.63
C THR A 84 -18.26 -30.55 19.69
N TYR A 85 -17.49 -30.11 20.70
CA TYR A 85 -17.99 -29.22 21.75
C TYR A 85 -18.16 -27.78 21.25
N ALA A 86 -17.25 -27.29 20.39
CA ALA A 86 -17.31 -25.94 19.84
C ALA A 86 -18.58 -25.69 19.02
N ILE A 87 -19.06 -26.71 18.31
CA ILE A 87 -20.27 -26.63 17.46
C ILE A 87 -21.56 -27.05 18.17
N ASP A 88 -21.49 -27.41 19.45
CA ASP A 88 -22.63 -27.92 20.21
C ASP A 88 -23.54 -26.77 20.68
N GLU A 89 -24.56 -26.46 19.88
CA GLU A 89 -25.55 -25.44 20.22
C GLU A 89 -26.55 -25.92 21.29
N ASP A 90 -26.82 -27.22 21.37
CA ASP A 90 -27.84 -27.81 22.26
C ASP A 90 -27.46 -27.69 23.73
N HIS A 91 -26.16 -27.79 24.04
CA HIS A 91 -25.65 -27.69 25.41
C HIS A 91 -25.16 -26.28 25.78
N GLY A 92 -25.49 -25.28 24.96
CA GLY A 92 -25.31 -23.86 25.26
C GLY A 92 -23.87 -23.34 25.25
N LEU A 93 -23.76 -22.04 25.53
CA LEU A 93 -22.53 -21.26 25.35
C LEU A 93 -21.33 -21.79 26.17
N SER A 94 -21.53 -22.33 27.37
CA SER A 94 -20.43 -22.85 28.19
C SER A 94 -19.71 -24.01 27.53
N THR A 95 -20.46 -24.87 26.83
CA THR A 95 -19.96 -26.04 26.10
C THR A 95 -19.15 -25.59 24.88
N GLN A 96 -19.69 -24.65 24.10
CA GLN A 96 -18.99 -24.05 22.97
C GLN A 96 -17.70 -23.36 23.42
N MET A 97 -17.75 -22.60 24.52
CA MET A 97 -16.57 -21.95 25.09
C MET A 97 -15.50 -22.94 25.54
N HIS A 98 -15.88 -24.10 26.09
CA HIS A 98 -14.92 -25.15 26.44
C HIS A 98 -14.21 -25.69 25.19
N GLY A 99 -14.96 -25.99 24.13
CA GLY A 99 -14.41 -26.43 22.85
C GLY A 99 -13.42 -25.42 22.28
N VAL A 100 -13.84 -24.16 22.15
CA VAL A 100 -13.00 -23.09 21.56
C VAL A 100 -11.78 -22.77 22.42
N ARG A 101 -11.89 -22.76 23.75
CA ARG A 101 -10.74 -22.55 24.64
C ARG A 101 -9.71 -23.67 24.51
N GLY A 102 -10.15 -24.93 24.42
CA GLY A 102 -9.20 -26.00 24.16
C GLY A 102 -8.54 -25.91 22.78
N LEU A 103 -9.26 -25.41 21.76
CA LEU A 103 -8.64 -25.13 20.45
C LEU A 103 -7.59 -24.00 20.53
N LEU A 104 -7.84 -22.98 21.36
CA LEU A 104 -6.85 -21.95 21.67
C LEU A 104 -5.61 -22.54 22.34
N GLU A 105 -5.77 -23.35 23.38
CA GLU A 105 -4.65 -24.01 24.07
C GLU A 105 -3.82 -24.91 23.13
N LEU A 106 -4.46 -25.56 22.16
CA LEU A 106 -3.74 -26.33 21.13
C LEU A 106 -2.94 -25.44 20.17
N THR A 107 -3.48 -24.26 19.86
CA THR A 107 -2.83 -23.29 18.96
C THR A 107 -1.66 -22.59 19.66
N GLU A 108 -1.82 -22.23 20.94
CA GLU A 108 -0.78 -21.60 21.77
C GLU A 108 0.44 -22.49 22.02
N LYS A 109 0.26 -23.82 22.01
CA LYS A 109 1.37 -24.77 22.11
C LYS A 109 2.31 -24.73 20.91
N ASP A 110 1.85 -24.18 19.79
CA ASP A 110 2.61 -24.01 18.54
C ASP A 110 3.32 -25.28 18.05
N ASP A 111 2.67 -26.44 18.26
CA ASP A 111 3.18 -27.74 17.83
C ASP A 111 2.64 -28.07 16.42
N GLU A 112 3.56 -28.28 15.47
CA GLU A 112 3.25 -28.57 14.05
C GLU A 112 2.22 -29.70 13.88
N LYS A 113 2.27 -30.73 14.71
CA LYS A 113 1.34 -31.85 14.63
C LYS A 113 -0.05 -31.44 15.11
N HIS A 114 -0.17 -30.67 16.19
CA HIS A 114 -1.46 -30.11 16.61
C HIS A 114 -2.03 -29.17 15.55
N LEU A 115 -1.23 -28.28 14.97
CA LEU A 115 -1.67 -27.37 13.91
C LEU A 115 -2.12 -28.13 12.64
N HIS A 116 -1.37 -29.16 12.23
CA HIS A 116 -1.79 -30.04 11.15
C HIS A 116 -3.14 -30.70 11.45
N ASN A 117 -3.33 -31.20 12.67
CA ASN A 117 -4.58 -31.82 13.09
C ASN A 117 -5.73 -30.79 13.17
N MET A 118 -5.46 -29.56 13.59
CA MET A 118 -6.43 -28.45 13.59
C MET A 118 -6.99 -28.20 12.18
N VAL A 119 -6.13 -28.24 11.17
CA VAL A 119 -6.52 -28.09 9.76
C VAL A 119 -7.24 -29.34 9.24
N ALA A 120 -6.65 -30.52 9.47
CA ALA A 120 -7.11 -31.78 8.88
C ALA A 120 -8.46 -32.26 9.45
N TYR A 121 -8.76 -31.93 10.71
CA TYR A 121 -9.89 -32.50 11.45
C TYR A 121 -10.98 -31.49 11.79
N GLY A 122 -11.03 -30.37 11.07
CA GLY A 122 -12.18 -29.46 11.14
C GLY A 122 -12.08 -28.35 12.19
N GLY A 123 -10.92 -28.17 12.83
CA GLY A 123 -10.70 -27.10 13.81
C GLY A 123 -10.88 -25.72 13.18
N VAL A 124 -10.19 -25.47 12.06
CA VAL A 124 -10.32 -24.20 11.32
C VAL A 124 -11.73 -23.99 10.78
N ASP A 125 -12.37 -25.05 10.27
CA ASP A 125 -13.75 -24.97 9.77
C ASP A 125 -14.74 -24.60 10.88
N ALA A 126 -14.58 -25.18 12.08
CA ALA A 126 -15.44 -24.90 13.23
C ALA A 126 -15.30 -23.43 13.68
N LEU A 127 -14.07 -22.91 13.66
CA LEU A 127 -13.80 -21.50 13.93
C LEU A 127 -14.50 -20.59 12.90
N ILE A 128 -14.31 -20.86 11.61
CA ILE A 128 -14.96 -20.08 10.54
C ILE A 128 -16.50 -20.15 10.64
N TRP A 129 -17.04 -21.32 10.97
CA TRP A 129 -18.47 -21.50 11.17
C TRP A 129 -18.98 -20.65 12.35
N LEU A 130 -18.27 -20.66 13.49
CA LEU A 130 -18.60 -19.85 14.66
C LEU A 130 -18.56 -18.35 14.39
N CYS A 131 -17.68 -17.85 13.51
CA CYS A 131 -17.68 -16.45 13.07
C CYS A 131 -19.00 -16.04 12.40
N ARG A 132 -19.74 -16.99 11.81
CA ARG A 132 -21.01 -16.74 11.12
C ARG A 132 -22.22 -17.06 11.99
N SER A 133 -22.20 -18.19 12.69
CA SER A 133 -23.40 -18.74 13.36
C SER A 133 -23.61 -18.17 14.76
N SER A 134 -22.53 -17.80 15.44
CA SER A 134 -22.62 -17.37 16.83
C SER A 134 -23.22 -15.97 16.96
N LYS A 135 -23.89 -15.73 18.08
CA LYS A 135 -24.27 -14.38 18.53
C LYS A 135 -23.43 -13.92 19.73
N SER A 136 -22.53 -14.78 20.21
CA SER A 136 -21.75 -14.50 21.40
C SER A 136 -20.48 -13.76 21.03
N ILE A 137 -20.37 -12.51 21.51
CA ILE A 137 -19.15 -11.70 21.37
C ILE A 137 -17.91 -12.41 21.93
N LYS A 138 -18.06 -13.20 23.01
CA LYS A 138 -16.94 -13.97 23.59
C LYS A 138 -16.47 -15.09 22.65
N LEU A 139 -17.39 -15.72 21.92
CA LEU A 139 -17.02 -16.73 20.92
C LEU A 139 -16.38 -16.07 19.71
N HIS A 140 -16.92 -14.95 19.20
CA HIS A 140 -16.29 -14.21 18.11
C HIS A 140 -14.88 -13.75 18.46
N HIS A 141 -14.67 -13.25 19.68
CA HIS A 141 -13.34 -12.88 20.15
C HIS A 141 -12.39 -14.06 20.14
N LEU A 142 -12.66 -15.12 20.90
CA LEU A 142 -11.75 -16.29 20.96
C LEU A 142 -11.50 -16.89 19.58
N THR A 143 -12.54 -16.98 18.75
CA THR A 143 -12.44 -17.55 17.41
C THR A 143 -11.53 -16.71 16.51
N THR A 144 -11.72 -15.39 16.49
CA THR A 144 -10.88 -14.49 15.69
C THR A 144 -9.45 -14.41 16.21
N THR A 145 -9.24 -14.51 17.53
CA THR A 145 -7.90 -14.61 18.13
C THR A 145 -7.16 -15.85 17.61
N ILE A 146 -7.80 -17.02 17.65
CA ILE A 146 -7.19 -18.26 17.14
C ILE A 146 -6.91 -18.13 15.63
N LEU A 147 -7.86 -17.64 14.84
CA LEU A 147 -7.65 -17.44 13.40
C LEU A 147 -6.52 -16.44 13.09
N ALA A 148 -6.35 -15.39 13.91
CA ALA A 148 -5.26 -14.43 13.77
C ALA A 148 -3.90 -15.07 14.05
N MET A 149 -3.78 -15.88 15.12
CA MET A 149 -2.56 -16.64 15.41
C MET A 149 -2.23 -17.63 14.27
N LEU A 150 -3.25 -18.32 13.74
CA LEU A 150 -3.08 -19.24 12.63
C LEU A 150 -2.67 -18.52 11.33
N ALA A 151 -3.13 -17.29 11.09
CA ALA A 151 -2.77 -16.50 9.92
C ALA A 151 -1.29 -16.06 9.91
N GLU A 152 -0.63 -16.02 11.07
CA GLU A 152 0.81 -15.77 11.15
C GLU A 152 1.62 -16.92 10.52
N LYS A 153 1.09 -18.15 10.55
CA LYS A 153 1.74 -19.34 10.01
C LYS A 153 1.59 -19.42 8.49
N GLU A 154 2.71 -19.31 7.79
CA GLU A 154 2.75 -19.31 6.31
C GLU A 154 2.07 -20.55 5.69
N SER A 155 2.26 -21.73 6.29
CA SER A 155 1.65 -22.99 5.85
C SER A 155 0.11 -23.01 6.00
N ILE A 156 -0.46 -22.16 6.87
CA ILE A 156 -1.90 -22.15 7.19
C ILE A 156 -2.64 -21.03 6.45
N ARG A 157 -1.97 -19.95 6.01
CA ARG A 157 -2.61 -18.85 5.25
C ARG A 157 -3.43 -19.34 4.05
N PRO A 158 -2.94 -20.27 3.19
CA PRO A 158 -3.74 -20.81 2.08
C PRO A 158 -4.98 -21.59 2.56
N VAL A 159 -4.92 -22.22 3.74
CA VAL A 159 -6.03 -22.95 4.33
C VAL A 159 -7.17 -22.00 4.71
N ILE A 160 -6.85 -20.83 5.28
CA ILE A 160 -7.84 -19.80 5.64
C ILE A 160 -8.63 -19.34 4.40
N ILE A 161 -7.95 -19.16 3.27
CA ILE A 161 -8.58 -18.80 1.99
C ILE A 161 -9.42 -19.95 1.44
N THR A 162 -8.83 -21.14 1.30
CA THR A 162 -9.49 -22.30 0.68
C THR A 162 -10.68 -22.82 1.49
N LYS A 163 -10.72 -22.57 2.80
CA LYS A 163 -11.88 -22.83 3.68
C LYS A 163 -12.89 -21.68 3.74
N TRP A 164 -12.76 -20.67 2.87
CA TRP A 164 -13.70 -19.56 2.71
C TRP A 164 -13.88 -18.73 3.99
N ALA A 165 -12.79 -18.41 4.69
CA ALA A 165 -12.86 -17.57 5.89
C ALA A 165 -13.20 -16.10 5.59
N LEU A 166 -12.91 -15.60 4.38
CA LEU A 166 -13.05 -14.17 4.07
C LEU A 166 -14.49 -13.64 4.25
N PRO A 167 -15.56 -14.26 3.70
CA PRO A 167 -16.90 -13.72 3.88
C PRO A 167 -17.38 -13.65 5.34
N PRO A 168 -17.17 -14.68 6.19
CA PRO A 168 -17.45 -14.58 7.64
C PRO A 168 -16.66 -13.48 8.35
N LEU A 169 -15.36 -13.31 8.04
CA LEU A 169 -14.55 -12.27 8.66
C LEU A 169 -15.00 -10.85 8.25
N LEU A 170 -15.31 -10.66 6.97
CA LEU A 170 -15.87 -9.41 6.45
C LEU A 170 -17.24 -9.11 7.07
N PHE A 171 -18.06 -10.15 7.27
CA PHE A 171 -19.32 -10.03 7.98
C PHE A 171 -19.11 -9.57 9.43
N LEU A 172 -18.17 -10.17 10.17
CA LEU A 172 -17.90 -9.77 11.56
C LEU A 172 -17.46 -8.32 11.66
N VAL A 173 -16.57 -7.85 10.78
CA VAL A 173 -16.17 -6.44 10.75
C VAL A 173 -17.41 -5.56 10.56
N ARG A 174 -18.22 -5.82 9.52
CA ARG A 174 -19.46 -5.05 9.26
C ARG A 174 -20.49 -5.16 10.38
N TYR A 175 -20.56 -6.29 11.07
CA TYR A 175 -21.48 -6.52 12.18
C TYR A 175 -21.10 -5.68 13.41
N TYR A 176 -19.81 -5.48 13.64
CA TYR A 176 -19.29 -4.73 14.79
C TYR A 176 -18.99 -3.26 14.50
N THR A 177 -18.96 -2.87 13.22
CA THR A 177 -18.71 -1.49 12.80
C THR A 177 -19.90 -0.94 11.99
N HIS A 178 -20.50 0.16 12.44
CA HIS A 178 -21.46 0.98 11.68
C HIS A 178 -20.75 1.75 10.56
N VAL A 179 -20.27 1.06 9.54
CA VAL A 179 -19.72 1.73 8.36
C VAL A 179 -20.38 1.18 7.10
N GLU A 180 -21.11 2.04 6.41
CA GLU A 180 -21.73 1.70 5.13
C GLU A 180 -20.64 1.43 4.07
N PRO A 181 -20.76 0.35 3.28
CA PRO A 181 -19.89 0.11 2.14
C PRO A 181 -20.11 1.19 1.07
N ILE A 182 -19.13 1.36 0.16
CA ILE A 182 -19.20 2.34 -0.94
C ILE A 182 -20.53 2.22 -1.69
N SER A 183 -21.45 3.17 -1.46
CA SER A 183 -22.56 3.39 -2.38
C SER A 183 -21.98 3.92 -3.69
N THR A 184 -22.00 3.11 -4.74
CA THR A 184 -21.93 3.62 -6.11
C THR A 184 -23.15 4.50 -6.32
N ASN A 185 -22.97 5.80 -6.12
CA ASN A 185 -24.04 6.79 -6.17
C ASN A 185 -24.56 6.90 -7.62
N ASN A 186 -25.61 6.14 -7.95
CA ASN A 186 -26.52 6.49 -9.03
C ASN A 186 -27.60 7.39 -8.42
N ASN A 187 -27.60 8.65 -8.87
CA ASN A 187 -28.55 9.69 -8.55
C ASN A 187 -29.98 9.19 -8.28
N HIS A 188 -30.56 9.56 -7.12
CA HIS A 188 -31.81 10.31 -7.10
C HIS A 188 -32.06 10.95 -5.72
N LYS A 189 -32.16 12.29 -5.75
CA LYS A 189 -32.74 13.13 -4.69
C LYS A 189 -34.03 12.53 -4.14
N LYS A 190 -34.19 12.52 -2.81
CA LYS A 190 -35.34 13.08 -2.09
C LYS A 190 -35.09 13.13 -0.58
N SER A 191 -35.27 14.32 -0.02
CA SER A 191 -35.26 14.67 1.41
C SER A 191 -36.27 13.84 2.22
N PRO A 192 -36.10 13.75 3.57
CA PRO A 192 -37.01 13.00 4.42
C PRO A 192 -38.30 13.79 4.66
N VAL A 193 -39.44 13.10 4.58
CA VAL A 193 -40.75 13.59 5.03
C VAL A 193 -41.24 12.69 6.17
N ASN A 194 -41.64 13.34 7.26
CA ASN A 194 -42.25 12.78 8.47
C ASN A 194 -43.51 11.93 8.23
N SER A 195 -43.69 10.88 9.04
CA SER A 195 -44.98 10.34 9.52
C SER A 195 -44.69 9.22 10.53
N ILE A 196 -44.85 9.39 11.85
CA ILE A 196 -46.05 9.44 12.71
C ILE A 196 -46.86 8.13 12.77
N HIS A 197 -46.86 7.55 13.99
CA HIS A 197 -47.79 6.60 14.63
C HIS A 197 -47.94 5.17 14.09
N SER A 198 -47.70 4.18 14.98
CA SER A 198 -48.82 3.59 15.75
C SER A 198 -48.34 2.75 16.94
N SER A 199 -48.97 2.99 18.08
CA SER A 199 -48.76 2.34 19.37
C SER A 199 -49.81 1.26 19.59
N THR A 200 -49.48 0.17 20.28
CA THR A 200 -50.50 -0.63 20.99
C THR A 200 -49.89 -1.35 22.21
N MET A 201 -50.06 -0.72 23.38
CA MET A 201 -50.51 -1.23 24.70
C MET A 201 -50.76 -2.77 24.79
N THR A 202 -50.44 -3.56 25.83
CA THR A 202 -50.36 -3.46 27.33
C THR A 202 -50.06 -4.90 27.88
N PRO A 203 -50.09 -5.23 29.20
CA PRO A 203 -49.40 -4.68 30.38
C PRO A 203 -48.72 -5.75 31.30
N SER A 204 -47.89 -5.26 32.23
CA SER A 204 -47.66 -5.70 33.64
C SER A 204 -47.35 -7.17 33.98
N LEU A 205 -46.28 -7.39 34.78
CA LEU A 205 -46.40 -7.68 36.22
C LEU A 205 -45.01 -7.86 36.86
N ALA A 206 -44.73 -7.02 37.86
CA ALA A 206 -43.61 -7.13 38.76
C ALA A 206 -43.85 -8.24 39.79
N SER A 207 -42.80 -8.98 40.14
CA SER A 207 -42.66 -9.57 41.48
C SER A 207 -41.17 -9.81 41.78
N ASN A 208 -40.69 -9.10 42.81
CA ASN A 208 -39.48 -9.45 43.55
C ASN A 208 -39.76 -10.71 44.39
N PRO A 209 -38.68 -11.40 44.82
CA PRO A 209 -38.44 -11.36 46.25
C PRO A 209 -36.97 -11.11 46.60
N SER A 210 -36.81 -10.35 47.68
CA SER A 210 -35.60 -10.16 48.47
C SER A 210 -35.28 -11.40 49.31
N SER A 211 -34.01 -11.77 49.40
CA SER A 211 -33.41 -12.25 50.65
C SER A 211 -31.88 -12.09 50.61
N SER A 212 -31.35 -11.73 51.76
CA SER A 212 -30.05 -11.14 52.03
C SER A 212 -29.03 -12.10 52.63
N SER A 213 -27.76 -11.66 52.61
CA SER A 213 -26.60 -12.07 53.42
C SER A 213 -25.77 -13.28 52.93
N ALA A 214 -24.44 -13.30 52.96
CA ALA A 214 -23.38 -12.30 53.14
C ALA A 214 -22.03 -12.99 52.85
N THR A 215 -21.06 -12.22 52.34
CA THR A 215 -19.61 -12.20 52.63
C THR A 215 -18.65 -12.36 51.44
N ALA A 216 -17.87 -11.28 51.28
CA ALA A 216 -16.49 -11.16 50.80
C ALA A 216 -16.10 -11.71 49.42
N ASN A 217 -15.86 -10.79 48.47
CA ASN A 217 -14.49 -10.40 48.12
C ASN A 217 -14.49 -9.17 47.21
N GLU A 218 -13.58 -8.24 47.50
CA GLU A 218 -13.22 -7.10 46.67
C GLU A 218 -12.75 -7.57 45.29
N SER A 219 -13.43 -7.10 44.25
CA SER A 219 -12.88 -7.04 42.90
C SER A 219 -13.43 -5.78 42.23
N THR A 220 -12.50 -4.93 41.79
CA THR A 220 -12.70 -3.75 40.95
C THR A 220 -13.86 -3.96 39.97
N VAL A 221 -14.93 -3.20 40.17
CA VAL A 221 -16.11 -3.22 39.29
C VAL A 221 -15.73 -2.50 37.99
N THR A 222 -15.11 -3.22 37.05
CA THR A 222 -14.92 -2.74 35.67
C THR A 222 -16.29 -2.55 35.03
N ASN A 223 -16.53 -1.40 34.38
CA ASN A 223 -17.82 -1.11 33.75
C ASN A 223 -18.12 -2.17 32.67
N PRO A 224 -19.28 -2.88 32.71
CA PRO A 224 -19.62 -3.90 31.73
C PRO A 224 -19.58 -3.39 30.27
N PHE A 225 -19.78 -2.08 30.08
CA PHE A 225 -19.71 -1.41 28.79
C PHE A 225 -18.27 -1.32 28.24
N GLU A 226 -17.29 -0.95 29.09
CA GLU A 226 -15.87 -0.90 28.74
C GLU A 226 -15.34 -2.30 28.38
N SER A 227 -15.76 -3.33 29.13
CA SER A 227 -15.42 -4.72 28.80
C SER A 227 -15.96 -5.14 27.42
N ARG A 228 -17.18 -4.71 27.06
CA ARG A 228 -17.75 -5.04 25.74
C ARG A 228 -17.05 -4.28 24.61
N GLN A 229 -16.84 -2.98 24.75
CA GLN A 229 -16.15 -2.16 23.75
C GLN A 229 -14.73 -2.69 23.48
N SER A 230 -14.00 -3.00 24.55
CA SER A 230 -12.66 -3.60 24.51
C SER A 230 -12.64 -4.89 23.68
N ILE A 231 -13.57 -5.82 23.95
CA ILE A 231 -13.67 -7.08 23.20
C ILE A 231 -14.01 -6.83 21.72
N ILE A 232 -14.88 -5.87 21.39
CA ILE A 232 -15.20 -5.56 20.00
C ILE A 232 -13.96 -5.04 19.26
N LEU A 233 -13.20 -4.14 19.88
CA LEU A 233 -11.96 -3.63 19.31
C LEU A 233 -10.96 -4.78 19.05
N GLU A 234 -10.82 -5.73 19.98
CA GLU A 234 -9.98 -6.91 19.79
C GLU A 234 -10.44 -7.79 18.62
N ILE A 235 -11.75 -8.01 18.46
CA ILE A 235 -12.31 -8.72 17.29
C ILE A 235 -11.92 -8.01 15.98
N VAL A 236 -12.08 -6.68 15.93
CA VAL A 236 -11.76 -5.90 14.73
C VAL A 236 -10.25 -5.91 14.45
N ILE A 237 -9.41 -5.78 15.48
CA ILE A 237 -7.96 -5.93 15.37
C ILE A 237 -7.60 -7.29 14.78
N ASN A 238 -8.16 -8.37 15.33
CA ASN A 238 -7.89 -9.74 14.88
C ASN A 238 -8.29 -9.93 13.41
N CYS A 239 -9.49 -9.49 13.01
CA CYS A 239 -9.92 -9.55 11.61
C CYS A 239 -9.01 -8.74 10.69
N THR A 240 -8.65 -7.51 11.08
CA THR A 240 -7.74 -6.65 10.30
C THR A 240 -6.35 -7.27 10.17
N HIS A 241 -5.87 -7.89 11.25
CA HIS A 241 -4.60 -8.61 11.26
C HIS A 241 -4.62 -9.80 10.30
N ILE A 242 -5.68 -10.60 10.29
CA ILE A 242 -5.84 -11.70 9.32
C ILE A 242 -5.79 -11.15 7.89
N PHE A 243 -6.54 -10.08 7.58
CA PHE A 243 -6.49 -9.47 6.24
C PHE A 243 -5.09 -8.98 5.88
N TYR A 244 -4.37 -8.38 6.82
CA TYR A 244 -2.98 -7.97 6.60
C TYR A 244 -2.07 -9.17 6.30
N GLN A 245 -2.15 -10.25 7.08
CA GLN A 245 -1.33 -11.45 6.86
C GLN A 245 -1.57 -12.07 5.48
N LEU A 246 -2.83 -12.16 5.06
CA LEU A 246 -3.21 -12.69 3.75
C LEU A 246 -2.77 -11.75 2.61
N SER A 247 -2.86 -10.43 2.82
CA SER A 247 -2.43 -9.41 1.86
C SER A 247 -0.93 -9.40 1.66
N ARG A 248 -0.17 -9.42 2.77
CA ARG A 248 1.30 -9.48 2.76
C ARG A 248 1.82 -10.72 2.07
N ALA A 249 1.15 -11.86 2.26
CA ALA A 249 1.50 -13.10 1.57
C ALA A 249 1.19 -13.09 0.06
N GLY A 250 0.47 -12.08 -0.45
CA GLY A 250 0.14 -11.98 -1.87
C GLY A 250 -0.78 -13.09 -2.40
N ILE A 251 -1.51 -13.77 -1.52
CA ILE A 251 -2.35 -14.94 -1.88
C ILE A 251 -3.82 -14.59 -2.15
N LEU A 252 -4.21 -13.33 -1.94
CA LEU A 252 -5.56 -12.86 -2.27
C LEU A 252 -5.71 -12.68 -3.78
N SER A 253 -6.77 -13.24 -4.35
CA SER A 253 -7.14 -13.02 -5.75
C SER A 253 -7.78 -11.64 -5.95
N LEU A 254 -7.73 -11.12 -7.19
CA LEU A 254 -8.37 -9.85 -7.55
C LEU A 254 -9.87 -9.82 -7.20
N LYS A 255 -10.55 -10.97 -7.36
CA LYS A 255 -11.96 -11.12 -7.00
C LYS A 255 -12.17 -10.90 -5.50
N GLU A 256 -11.35 -11.51 -4.65
CA GLU A 256 -11.46 -11.37 -3.19
C GLU A 256 -11.17 -9.93 -2.76
N VAL A 257 -10.15 -9.32 -3.37
CA VAL A 257 -9.74 -7.93 -3.10
C VAL A 257 -10.84 -6.94 -3.49
N ILE A 258 -11.36 -7.02 -4.70
CA ILE A 258 -12.27 -6.02 -5.28
C ILE A 258 -13.74 -6.43 -5.13
N SER A 259 -14.11 -7.61 -5.63
CA SER A 259 -15.52 -8.04 -5.71
C SER A 259 -16.09 -8.47 -4.36
N ASP A 260 -15.32 -9.24 -3.57
CA ASP A 260 -15.76 -9.67 -2.24
C ASP A 260 -15.60 -8.55 -1.20
N GLY A 261 -14.81 -7.52 -1.52
CA GLY A 261 -14.77 -6.23 -0.81
C GLY A 261 -13.73 -6.14 0.31
N VAL A 262 -12.64 -6.93 0.25
CA VAL A 262 -11.53 -6.82 1.21
C VAL A 262 -10.91 -5.43 1.15
N PHE A 263 -10.64 -4.88 -0.04
CA PHE A 263 -9.99 -3.58 -0.19
C PHE A 263 -10.84 -2.42 0.35
N ASP A 264 -12.15 -2.41 0.05
CA ASP A 264 -13.07 -1.39 0.60
C ASP A 264 -13.16 -1.47 2.13
N THR A 265 -13.21 -2.69 2.67
CA THR A 265 -13.22 -2.90 4.13
C THR A 265 -11.93 -2.40 4.77
N LEU A 266 -10.77 -2.61 4.14
CA LEU A 266 -9.50 -2.07 4.62
C LEU A 266 -9.45 -0.54 4.53
N LEU A 267 -9.96 0.09 3.46
CA LEU A 267 -10.06 1.55 3.38
C LEU A 267 -10.93 2.12 4.50
N MET A 268 -12.03 1.44 4.81
CA MET A 268 -12.91 1.79 5.92
C MET A 268 -12.19 1.68 7.27
N LEU A 269 -11.51 0.57 7.54
CA LEU A 269 -10.75 0.33 8.76
C LEU A 269 -9.56 1.29 8.91
N ALA A 270 -8.96 1.71 7.79
CA ALA A 270 -7.90 2.73 7.80
C ALA A 270 -8.41 4.10 8.27
N SER A 271 -9.70 4.41 8.05
CA SER A 271 -10.37 5.62 8.54
C SER A 271 -11.13 5.40 9.86
N PHE A 272 -10.95 4.26 10.52
CA PHE A 272 -11.76 3.86 11.66
C PHE A 272 -11.69 4.86 12.82
N ASN A 273 -12.85 5.21 13.36
CA ASN A 273 -13.01 6.00 14.58
C ASN A 273 -13.84 5.20 15.59
N ILE A 274 -13.64 5.45 16.88
CA ILE A 274 -14.39 4.77 17.95
C ILE A 274 -15.91 4.92 17.83
N GLN A 275 -16.39 6.04 17.29
CA GLN A 275 -17.81 6.30 17.02
C GLN A 275 -18.41 5.33 15.99
N ASN A 276 -17.58 4.66 15.19
CA ASN A 276 -18.05 3.65 14.26
C ASN A 276 -18.40 2.32 14.94
N LEU A 277 -18.13 2.12 16.23
CA LEU A 277 -18.47 0.89 16.91
C LEU A 277 -19.99 0.71 17.07
N GLN A 278 -20.49 -0.47 16.72
CA GLN A 278 -21.86 -0.86 16.98
C GLN A 278 -22.01 -1.44 18.38
N LEU A 279 -22.44 -0.58 19.30
CA LEU A 279 -22.86 -0.95 20.65
C LEU A 279 -24.40 -1.02 20.60
N GLU A 280 -24.99 -2.20 20.76
CA GLU A 280 -26.45 -2.39 20.64
C GLU A 280 -27.22 -1.33 21.46
N LYS A 281 -28.24 -0.71 20.86
CA LYS A 281 -29.10 0.29 21.52
C LYS A 281 -29.86 -0.36 22.67
N GLY A 282 -29.49 -0.04 23.91
CA GLY A 282 -30.30 -0.37 25.08
C GLY A 282 -29.53 -0.68 26.36
N ILE A 283 -28.65 0.21 26.82
CA ILE A 283 -28.31 0.37 28.24
C ILE A 283 -28.13 1.88 28.48
N CYS A 284 -28.79 2.40 29.52
CA CYS A 284 -28.90 3.83 29.82
C CYS A 284 -27.57 4.59 29.73
N SER A 285 -27.65 5.78 29.13
CA SER A 285 -26.75 6.90 29.32
C SER A 285 -26.82 7.36 30.79
N ASP A 286 -26.07 6.72 31.66
CA ASP A 286 -25.59 7.32 32.89
C ASP A 286 -24.06 7.33 32.79
N GLU A 287 -23.54 8.45 32.27
CA GLU A 287 -22.13 8.68 32.00
C GLU A 287 -21.35 8.72 33.33
N VAL A 288 -20.58 7.66 33.60
CA VAL A 288 -19.38 7.77 34.45
C VAL A 288 -18.25 8.20 33.52
N PRO A 289 -17.53 9.30 33.79
CA PRO A 289 -16.40 9.71 32.96
C PRO A 289 -15.38 8.57 32.93
N ALA A 290 -15.00 8.13 31.73
CA ALA A 290 -13.90 7.20 31.54
C ALA A 290 -12.65 7.77 32.24
N THR A 291 -11.86 6.91 32.90
CA THR A 291 -10.60 7.39 33.46
C THR A 291 -9.65 7.73 32.30
N GLY A 292 -8.72 8.67 32.49
CA GLY A 292 -7.80 9.08 31.41
C GLY A 292 -6.96 7.92 30.83
N ASP A 293 -6.75 6.86 31.61
CA ASP A 293 -6.01 5.67 31.20
C ASP A 293 -6.84 4.76 30.26
N ASP A 294 -8.16 4.78 30.36
CA ASP A 294 -9.06 3.96 29.52
C ASP A 294 -9.22 4.56 28.12
N GLU A 295 -9.35 5.88 28.01
CA GLU A 295 -9.39 6.58 26.72
C GLU A 295 -8.10 6.37 25.93
N GLN A 296 -6.94 6.42 26.61
CA GLN A 296 -5.65 6.21 25.97
C GLN A 296 -5.52 4.80 25.39
N GLN A 297 -5.94 3.76 26.11
CA GLN A 297 -5.93 2.37 25.63
C GLN A 297 -6.87 2.17 24.43
N VAL A 298 -8.04 2.80 24.44
CA VAL A 298 -8.97 2.77 23.31
C VAL A 298 -8.35 3.43 22.08
N MET A 299 -7.72 4.59 22.25
CA MET A 299 -7.06 5.31 21.15
C MET A 299 -5.88 4.53 20.58
N GLU A 300 -5.12 3.82 21.41
CA GLU A 300 -4.05 2.93 20.97
C GLU A 300 -4.59 1.77 20.12
N ARG A 301 -5.68 1.13 20.54
CA ARG A 301 -6.35 0.06 19.77
C ARG A 301 -6.90 0.57 18.44
N VAL A 302 -7.49 1.76 18.40
CA VAL A 302 -7.91 2.42 17.15
C VAL A 302 -6.71 2.64 16.23
N ALA A 303 -5.59 3.14 16.75
CA ALA A 303 -4.37 3.34 15.98
C ALA A 303 -3.79 2.02 15.44
N ILE A 304 -3.91 0.91 16.17
CA ILE A 304 -3.51 -0.43 15.71
C ILE A 304 -4.37 -0.86 14.51
N ILE A 305 -5.70 -0.75 14.59
CA ILE A 305 -6.63 -1.09 13.50
C ILE A 305 -6.26 -0.31 12.23
N GLN A 306 -6.13 1.00 12.38
CA GLN A 306 -5.75 1.91 11.31
C GLN A 306 -4.42 1.48 10.67
N SER A 307 -3.39 1.23 11.48
CA SER A 307 -2.05 0.91 11.00
C SER A 307 -2.00 -0.43 10.27
N LEU A 308 -2.67 -1.47 10.81
CA LEU A 308 -2.76 -2.79 10.14
C LEU A 308 -3.51 -2.68 8.81
N ALA A 309 -4.59 -1.91 8.75
CA ALA A 309 -5.34 -1.70 7.52
C ALA A 309 -4.49 -0.97 6.46
N ALA A 310 -3.74 0.07 6.85
CA ALA A 310 -2.85 0.79 5.96
C ALA A 310 -1.74 -0.11 5.40
N LYS A 311 -1.14 -0.96 6.24
CA LYS A 311 -0.15 -1.96 5.83
C LYS A 311 -0.73 -2.91 4.79
N ALA A 312 -1.92 -3.46 5.04
CA ALA A 312 -2.61 -4.35 4.12
C ALA A 312 -2.92 -3.69 2.77
N ILE A 313 -3.43 -2.45 2.78
CA ILE A 313 -3.68 -1.66 1.56
C ILE A 313 -2.40 -1.51 0.73
N SER A 314 -1.29 -1.18 1.39
CA SER A 314 0.00 -1.00 0.70
C SER A 314 0.54 -2.31 0.11
N ALA A 315 0.36 -3.43 0.81
CA ALA A 315 0.75 -4.76 0.33
C ALA A 315 -0.05 -5.14 -0.92
N ILE A 316 -1.37 -4.98 -0.89
CA ILE A 316 -2.23 -5.24 -2.06
C ILE A 316 -1.85 -4.31 -3.23
N SER A 317 -1.57 -3.04 -2.96
CA SER A 317 -1.27 -2.04 -4.00
C SER A 317 0.11 -2.23 -4.66
N SER A 318 1.01 -2.99 -4.02
CA SER A 318 2.29 -3.38 -4.61
C SER A 318 2.13 -4.36 -5.79
N LEU A 319 1.01 -5.08 -5.86
CA LEU A 319 0.72 -6.04 -6.92
C LEU A 319 0.30 -5.33 -8.20
N VAL A 320 1.22 -5.25 -9.18
CA VAL A 320 1.02 -4.55 -10.45
C VAL A 320 -0.28 -4.96 -11.16
N SER A 321 -0.64 -6.24 -11.11
CA SER A 321 -1.86 -6.77 -11.73
C SER A 321 -3.16 -6.21 -11.14
N PHE A 322 -3.14 -5.63 -9.95
CA PHE A 322 -4.34 -5.12 -9.27
C PHE A 322 -4.45 -3.59 -9.33
N GLN A 323 -3.38 -2.88 -9.72
CA GLN A 323 -3.30 -1.43 -9.58
C GLN A 323 -4.38 -0.70 -10.37
N ALA A 324 -4.67 -1.12 -11.61
CA ALA A 324 -5.69 -0.46 -12.43
C ALA A 324 -7.08 -0.54 -11.78
N ASP A 325 -7.50 -1.73 -11.34
CA ASP A 325 -8.80 -1.95 -10.67
C ASP A 325 -8.88 -1.20 -9.33
N ILE A 326 -7.78 -1.17 -8.56
CA ILE A 326 -7.70 -0.40 -7.31
C ILE A 326 -7.88 1.10 -7.59
N ILE A 327 -7.18 1.63 -8.60
CA ILE A 327 -7.29 3.05 -8.94
C ILE A 327 -8.73 3.36 -9.39
N GLU A 328 -9.34 2.49 -10.19
CA GLU A 328 -10.72 2.67 -10.64
C GLU A 328 -11.73 2.66 -9.49
N LEU A 329 -11.47 1.88 -8.45
CA LEU A 329 -12.27 1.84 -7.22
C LEU A 329 -12.12 3.15 -6.41
N ILE A 330 -10.90 3.67 -6.24
CA ILE A 330 -10.64 4.81 -5.33
C ILE A 330 -10.77 6.19 -5.98
N GLN A 331 -10.59 6.32 -7.30
CA GLN A 331 -10.56 7.61 -8.01
C GLN A 331 -11.86 8.43 -7.88
N LYS A 332 -12.94 7.81 -7.40
CA LYS A 332 -14.24 8.46 -7.15
C LYS A 332 -14.43 8.90 -5.69
N THR A 333 -13.40 8.76 -4.86
CA THR A 333 -13.49 8.96 -3.41
C THR A 333 -12.35 9.84 -2.89
N ASP A 334 -12.65 10.70 -1.92
CA ASP A 334 -11.64 11.52 -1.22
C ASP A 334 -10.99 10.76 -0.04
N ARG A 335 -11.13 9.43 0.01
CA ARG A 335 -10.62 8.62 1.13
C ARG A 335 -9.08 8.62 1.19
N LEU A 336 -8.39 8.38 0.07
CA LEU A 336 -6.93 8.32 0.06
C LEU A 336 -6.27 9.66 0.46
N PRO A 337 -6.72 10.83 -0.06
CA PRO A 337 -6.23 12.13 0.42
C PRO A 337 -6.52 12.38 1.91
N THR A 338 -7.66 11.93 2.41
CA THR A 338 -8.01 12.04 3.84
C THR A 338 -7.05 11.23 4.71
N LEU A 339 -6.74 9.99 4.31
CA LEU A 339 -5.82 9.11 5.03
C LEU A 339 -4.38 9.63 5.04
N LEU A 340 -3.91 10.26 3.95
CA LEU A 340 -2.60 10.92 3.89
C LEU A 340 -2.44 12.06 4.90
N ARG A 341 -3.54 12.69 5.31
CA ARG A 341 -3.57 13.76 6.32
C ARG A 341 -3.89 13.26 7.72
N SER A 342 -3.90 11.94 7.93
CA SER A 342 -4.15 11.35 9.25
C SER A 342 -3.10 11.79 10.28
N PRO A 343 -3.50 12.04 11.54
CA PRO A 343 -2.54 12.28 12.62
C PRO A 343 -1.69 11.04 12.95
N ASN A 344 -2.12 9.84 12.51
CA ASN A 344 -1.37 8.60 12.70
C ASN A 344 -0.19 8.52 11.70
N ASP A 345 1.04 8.49 12.23
CA ASP A 345 2.26 8.52 11.42
C ASP A 345 2.46 7.24 10.58
N GLU A 346 2.10 6.06 11.11
CA GLU A 346 2.15 4.80 10.38
C GLU A 346 1.12 4.78 9.24
N MET A 347 -0.08 5.33 9.48
CA MET A 347 -1.07 5.53 8.43
C MET A 347 -0.48 6.37 7.29
N ARG A 348 0.09 7.55 7.59
CA ARG A 348 0.68 8.41 6.56
C ARG A 348 1.79 7.69 5.79
N LYS A 349 2.65 6.92 6.47
CA LYS A 349 3.71 6.12 5.85
C LYS A 349 3.18 5.14 4.81
N TYR A 350 2.27 4.25 5.19
CA TYR A 350 1.80 3.20 4.27
C TYR A 350 0.84 3.71 3.20
N ILE A 351 0.11 4.79 3.47
CA ILE A 351 -0.72 5.42 2.44
C ILE A 351 0.15 6.19 1.45
N ALA A 352 1.23 6.86 1.88
CA ALA A 352 2.21 7.42 0.95
C ALA A 352 2.88 6.32 0.10
N LYS A 353 3.23 5.17 0.71
CA LYS A 353 3.73 3.98 0.00
C LYS A 353 2.73 3.46 -1.03
N THR A 354 1.46 3.41 -0.66
CA THR A 354 0.34 3.04 -1.56
C THR A 354 0.27 3.96 -2.77
N VAL A 355 0.30 5.28 -2.57
CA VAL A 355 0.29 6.26 -3.66
C VAL A 355 1.53 6.12 -4.56
N ALA A 356 2.70 5.85 -3.98
CA ALA A 356 3.92 5.60 -4.74
C ALA A 356 3.78 4.37 -5.65
N TYR A 357 3.22 3.27 -5.15
CA TYR A 357 2.94 2.08 -5.98
C TYR A 357 1.90 2.35 -7.08
N LEU A 358 0.76 2.95 -6.73
CA LEU A 358 -0.32 3.22 -7.69
C LEU A 358 0.09 4.23 -8.77
N SER A 359 1.02 5.14 -8.47
CA SER A 359 1.57 6.09 -9.44
C SER A 359 2.68 5.51 -10.32
N LEU A 360 3.26 4.36 -9.97
CA LEU A 360 4.33 3.74 -10.76
C LEU A 360 3.75 3.10 -12.03
N ARG A 361 4.30 3.42 -13.21
CA ARG A 361 3.90 2.85 -14.53
C ARG A 361 2.42 3.01 -14.93
N ASN A 362 1.68 3.89 -14.26
CA ASN A 362 0.24 4.12 -14.48
C ASN A 362 -0.07 5.52 -15.03
N ASP A 363 0.62 5.97 -16.09
CA ASP A 363 0.51 7.35 -16.60
C ASP A 363 -0.91 7.80 -16.95
N LYS A 364 -1.75 6.87 -17.42
CA LYS A 364 -3.17 7.11 -17.71
C LYS A 364 -3.96 7.53 -16.46
N TYR A 365 -3.60 7.00 -15.29
CA TYR A 365 -4.36 7.15 -14.05
C TYR A 365 -3.77 8.19 -13.10
N LYS A 366 -2.53 8.65 -13.33
CA LYS A 366 -1.84 9.64 -12.50
C LYS A 366 -2.66 10.91 -12.23
N PRO A 367 -3.32 11.56 -13.22
CA PRO A 367 -4.11 12.74 -12.96
C PRO A 367 -5.28 12.49 -12.01
N ALA A 368 -5.94 11.32 -12.13
CA ALA A 368 -7.07 10.95 -11.28
C ALA A 368 -6.66 10.77 -9.81
N LEU A 369 -5.45 10.28 -9.55
CA LEU A 369 -4.90 10.13 -8.20
C LEU A 369 -4.54 11.47 -7.55
N LEU A 370 -4.22 12.50 -8.34
CA LEU A 370 -3.91 13.84 -7.86
C LEU A 370 -5.10 14.78 -7.81
N PHE A 371 -6.23 14.38 -8.41
CA PHE A 371 -7.42 15.22 -8.50
C PHE A 371 -8.00 15.56 -7.12
N GLY A 372 -8.74 16.67 -7.05
CA GLY A 372 -9.34 17.15 -5.81
C GLY A 372 -8.26 17.52 -4.78
N ASP A 373 -8.31 16.85 -3.62
CA ASP A 373 -7.39 17.09 -2.51
C ASP A 373 -6.11 16.24 -2.56
N GLY A 374 -5.91 15.43 -3.60
CA GLY A 374 -4.81 14.46 -3.70
C GLY A 374 -3.42 15.09 -3.69
N SER A 375 -3.16 16.06 -4.57
CA SER A 375 -1.88 16.81 -4.60
C SER A 375 -1.61 17.52 -3.27
N LYS A 376 -2.62 18.22 -2.74
CA LYS A 376 -2.58 18.91 -1.46
C LYS A 376 -2.26 17.96 -0.30
N ALA A 377 -2.91 16.81 -0.24
CA ALA A 377 -2.67 15.82 0.81
C ALA A 377 -1.25 15.24 0.72
N LEU A 378 -0.74 14.94 -0.48
CA LEU A 378 0.63 14.45 -0.66
C LEU A 378 1.68 15.49 -0.21
N VAL A 379 1.50 16.75 -0.58
CA VAL A 379 2.44 17.83 -0.22
C VAL A 379 2.39 18.15 1.28
N SER A 380 1.25 17.91 1.95
CA SER A 380 1.11 18.11 3.40
C SER A 380 2.18 17.36 4.22
N ILE A 381 2.62 16.17 3.77
CA ILE A 381 3.68 15.38 4.41
C ILE A 381 5.02 16.14 4.43
N LEU A 382 5.30 16.92 3.38
CA LEU A 382 6.51 17.74 3.29
C LEU A 382 6.34 19.08 4.01
N ALA A 383 5.13 19.67 3.96
CA ALA A 383 4.85 20.99 4.51
C ALA A 383 5.01 21.07 6.04
N VAL A 384 4.73 19.96 6.75
CA VAL A 384 4.88 19.87 8.22
C VAL A 384 6.33 19.80 8.68
N LEU A 385 7.29 19.56 7.78
CA LEU A 385 8.70 19.46 8.14
C LEU A 385 9.23 20.79 8.67
N PRO A 386 10.17 20.76 9.63
CA PRO A 386 10.85 21.97 10.08
C PRO A 386 11.60 22.61 8.92
N LEU A 387 11.45 23.93 8.74
CA LEU A 387 12.20 24.66 7.71
C LEU A 387 13.64 24.87 8.20
N LYS A 388 14.58 24.15 7.58
CA LYS A 388 16.03 24.35 7.79
C LYS A 388 16.58 25.45 6.89
N ILE A 389 15.93 25.69 5.76
CA ILE A 389 16.23 26.79 4.86
C ILE A 389 15.52 28.05 5.37
N GLN A 390 16.15 28.75 6.33
CA GLN A 390 15.62 29.92 7.06
C GLN A 390 15.14 31.09 6.18
N VAL A 391 15.41 31.06 4.88
CA VAL A 391 15.23 32.17 3.93
C VAL A 391 14.24 31.80 2.80
N SER A 392 13.58 30.63 2.83
CA SER A 392 12.76 30.19 1.68
C SER A 392 11.28 30.58 1.75
N ILE A 393 10.69 30.64 2.94
CA ILE A 393 9.27 30.93 3.13
C ILE A 393 9.12 31.84 4.36
N SER A 394 8.48 33.00 4.19
CA SER A 394 8.21 33.89 5.33
C SER A 394 7.31 33.20 6.36
N LYS A 395 7.45 33.52 7.65
CA LYS A 395 6.60 32.94 8.70
C LYS A 395 5.11 33.09 8.39
N LYS A 396 4.69 34.24 7.85
CA LYS A 396 3.31 34.51 7.43
C LYS A 396 2.88 33.59 6.27
N ALA A 397 3.70 33.45 5.24
CA ALA A 397 3.42 32.57 4.11
C ALA A 397 3.37 31.10 4.55
N ARG A 398 4.30 30.65 5.40
CA ARG A 398 4.31 29.30 5.97
C ARG A 398 3.02 29.02 6.75
N MET A 399 2.54 29.96 7.54
CA MET A 399 1.27 29.81 8.25
C MET A 399 0.07 29.70 7.29
N THR A 400 0.06 30.49 6.21
CA THR A 400 -0.96 30.38 5.16
C THR A 400 -0.92 29.02 4.47
N ASP A 401 0.28 28.54 4.12
CA ASP A 401 0.48 27.23 3.51
C ASP A 401 0.07 26.09 4.45
N LEU A 402 0.44 26.14 5.73
CA LEU A 402 0.00 25.14 6.72
C LEU A 402 -1.52 25.13 6.85
N GLY A 403 -2.17 26.30 6.85
CA GLY A 403 -3.64 26.38 6.81
C GLY A 403 -4.25 25.87 5.50
N TYR A 404 -3.51 25.91 4.39
CA TYR A 404 -3.92 25.34 3.12
C TYR A 404 -3.76 23.81 3.11
N TYR A 405 -2.61 23.27 3.55
CA TYR A 405 -2.26 21.85 3.45
C TYR A 405 -2.85 20.99 4.57
N LEU A 406 -3.00 21.54 5.78
CA LEU A 406 -3.46 20.81 6.96
C LEU A 406 -4.96 20.98 7.20
N ALA A 407 -5.55 20.02 7.91
CA ALA A 407 -6.92 20.14 8.40
C ALA A 407 -6.98 21.13 9.58
N LYS A 408 -8.12 21.82 9.76
CA LYS A 408 -8.32 22.85 10.81
C LYS A 408 -7.95 22.37 12.24
N GLU A 409 -8.13 21.08 12.53
CA GLU A 409 -7.87 20.47 13.84
C GLU A 409 -6.37 20.23 14.12
N THR A 410 -5.54 20.17 13.07
CA THR A 410 -4.09 19.92 13.15
C THR A 410 -3.25 21.20 13.07
N ALA A 411 -3.90 22.35 12.94
CA ALA A 411 -3.28 23.65 12.70
C ALA A 411 -2.74 24.33 13.98
N ASP A 412 -2.37 23.57 15.02
CA ASP A 412 -1.75 24.13 16.21
C ASP A 412 -0.25 24.40 15.94
N VAL A 413 0.01 25.58 15.38
CA VAL A 413 1.30 26.02 14.80
C VAL A 413 2.42 26.09 15.85
N GLY A 414 2.09 26.13 17.15
CA GLY A 414 3.06 26.25 18.25
C GLY A 414 4.01 25.07 18.42
N LYS A 415 3.74 23.91 17.79
CA LYS A 415 4.55 22.69 17.94
C LYS A 415 5.69 22.56 16.91
N TYR A 416 5.67 23.34 15.83
CA TYR A 416 6.55 23.15 14.65
C TYR A 416 7.53 24.30 14.39
N ASP A 417 7.40 25.40 15.13
CA ASP A 417 8.37 26.49 15.19
C ASP A 417 9.27 26.27 16.40
N GLY A 418 10.33 25.46 16.24
CA GLY A 418 11.40 25.36 17.22
C GLY A 418 12.17 26.68 17.27
N ASP A 419 11.74 27.60 18.13
CA ASP A 419 12.56 28.74 18.51
C ASP A 419 13.72 28.21 19.35
N GLY A 420 14.94 28.32 18.81
CA GLY A 420 16.19 28.13 19.54
C GLY A 420 16.43 29.28 20.54
N GLY A 421 15.41 29.65 21.31
CA GLY A 421 15.48 30.65 22.36
C GLY A 421 16.22 30.07 23.56
N LYS A 422 17.36 30.68 23.90
CA LYS A 422 18.04 30.48 25.19
C LYS A 422 17.05 30.74 26.33
N GLY A 423 16.48 29.69 26.89
CA GLY A 423 15.59 29.74 28.04
C GLY A 423 15.61 28.42 28.76
N GLN A 424 16.31 28.40 29.89
CA GLN A 424 16.36 27.29 30.82
C GLN A 424 14.97 27.17 31.49
N GLN A 425 14.21 26.12 31.17
CA GLN A 425 13.20 25.55 32.06
C GLN A 425 12.72 24.19 31.54
N ASP A 426 12.72 23.23 32.47
CA ASP A 426 12.29 21.85 32.32
C ASP A 426 10.82 21.75 31.88
N GLY A 427 10.61 21.28 30.65
CA GLY A 427 9.30 21.01 30.09
C GLY A 427 9.46 20.41 28.69
N LYS A 428 9.66 19.10 28.61
CA LYS A 428 9.79 18.35 27.34
C LYS A 428 8.51 18.53 26.51
N ALA A 429 8.46 19.54 25.64
CA ALA A 429 7.54 19.55 24.52
C ALA A 429 7.91 18.34 23.63
N GLN A 430 7.05 17.32 23.58
CA GLN A 430 7.20 16.17 22.68
C GLN A 430 7.27 16.68 21.23
N VAL A 431 8.49 16.76 20.69
CA VAL A 431 8.70 16.86 19.24
C VAL A 431 8.16 15.57 18.65
N GLN A 432 7.11 15.69 17.84
CA GLN A 432 6.52 14.57 17.12
C GLN A 432 7.60 13.97 16.21
N SER A 433 7.87 12.68 16.38
CA SER A 433 8.91 11.96 15.63
C SER A 433 8.64 12.10 14.13
N ILE A 434 9.57 12.66 13.37
CA ILE A 434 9.39 12.84 11.93
C ILE A 434 9.63 11.49 11.25
N ASN A 435 8.58 10.89 10.69
CA ASN A 435 8.67 9.61 9.99
C ASN A 435 9.37 9.78 8.61
N SER A 436 10.67 9.49 8.55
CA SER A 436 11.47 9.60 7.32
C SER A 436 10.97 8.70 6.19
N ALA A 437 10.41 7.53 6.51
CA ALA A 437 9.87 6.61 5.50
C ALA A 437 8.63 7.20 4.81
N ALA A 438 7.73 7.85 5.57
CA ALA A 438 6.58 8.56 4.98
C ALA A 438 7.03 9.67 4.01
N VAL A 439 8.07 10.43 4.39
CA VAL A 439 8.67 11.46 3.53
C VAL A 439 9.30 10.83 2.28
N SER A 440 10.05 9.74 2.44
CA SER A 440 10.67 9.02 1.33
C SER A 440 9.64 8.56 0.31
N HIS A 441 8.57 7.88 0.76
CA HIS A 441 7.50 7.44 -0.12
C HIS A 441 6.73 8.60 -0.77
N ALA A 442 6.51 9.71 -0.04
CA ALA A 442 5.89 10.90 -0.61
C ALA A 442 6.76 11.51 -1.72
N CYS A 443 8.08 11.61 -1.52
CA CYS A 443 9.02 12.05 -2.55
C CYS A 443 9.06 11.08 -3.74
N CYS A 444 8.98 9.76 -3.50
CA CYS A 444 8.89 8.76 -4.56
C CYS A 444 7.62 8.96 -5.41
N ALA A 445 6.46 9.12 -4.77
CA ALA A 445 5.20 9.42 -5.44
C ALA A 445 5.25 10.73 -6.23
N LEU A 446 5.76 11.82 -5.65
CA LEU A 446 5.95 13.09 -6.36
C LEU A 446 6.83 12.93 -7.60
N ALA A 447 7.91 12.15 -7.51
CA ALA A 447 8.76 11.86 -8.66
C ALA A 447 8.01 11.09 -9.76
N ASN A 448 7.17 10.11 -9.38
CA ASN A 448 6.35 9.35 -10.33
C ASN A 448 5.32 10.25 -11.02
N PHE A 449 4.61 11.09 -10.26
CA PHE A 449 3.63 12.02 -10.82
C PHE A 449 4.25 13.06 -11.75
N ALA A 450 5.45 13.55 -11.43
CA ALA A 450 6.15 14.53 -12.25
C ALA A 450 6.52 14.04 -13.66
N THR A 451 6.40 12.74 -13.98
CA THR A 451 6.64 12.26 -15.36
C THR A 451 5.48 12.55 -16.31
N ASN A 452 4.29 12.87 -15.81
CA ASN A 452 3.09 13.08 -16.61
C ASN A 452 2.73 14.58 -16.69
N ASN A 453 2.37 15.06 -17.88
CA ASN A 453 2.15 16.49 -18.14
C ASN A 453 1.00 17.10 -17.33
N GLU A 454 -0.14 16.44 -17.23
CA GLU A 454 -1.27 16.98 -16.45
C GLU A 454 -0.98 16.91 -14.95
N SER A 455 -0.31 15.85 -14.51
CA SER A 455 0.06 15.64 -13.12
C SER A 455 1.07 16.67 -12.63
N GLN A 456 2.10 16.99 -13.43
CA GLN A 456 3.09 18.00 -13.06
C GLN A 456 2.46 19.40 -12.97
N ILE A 457 1.49 19.75 -13.84
CA ILE A 457 0.74 21.02 -13.74
C ILE A 457 -0.01 21.07 -12.41
N ASN A 458 -0.71 19.99 -12.05
CA ASN A 458 -1.42 19.91 -10.77
C ASN A 458 -0.47 20.03 -9.57
N LEU A 459 0.72 19.43 -9.63
CA LEU A 459 1.75 19.59 -8.60
C LEU A 459 2.28 21.02 -8.53
N MET A 460 2.69 21.61 -9.65
CA MET A 460 3.28 22.95 -9.71
C MET A 460 2.27 24.05 -9.36
N SER A 461 0.97 23.75 -9.39
CA SER A 461 -0.07 24.65 -8.85
C SER A 461 -0.09 24.74 -7.32
N GLN A 462 0.59 23.82 -6.62
CA GLN A 462 0.59 23.78 -5.15
C GLN A 462 1.47 24.90 -4.55
N PRO A 463 0.98 25.65 -3.54
CA PRO A 463 1.72 26.75 -2.92
C PRO A 463 3.12 26.34 -2.43
N HIS A 464 4.16 27.03 -2.91
CA HIS A 464 5.55 26.85 -2.49
C HIS A 464 6.09 25.40 -2.59
N LEU A 465 5.54 24.55 -3.47
CA LEU A 465 5.93 23.14 -3.62
C LEU A 465 7.45 22.95 -3.71
N LEU A 466 8.13 23.71 -4.59
CA LEU A 466 9.57 23.60 -4.80
C LEU A 466 10.38 23.87 -3.52
N ALA A 467 9.93 24.78 -2.65
CA ALA A 467 10.62 25.07 -1.40
C ALA A 467 10.49 23.89 -0.44
N TYR A 468 9.30 23.28 -0.36
CA TYR A 468 9.10 22.09 0.46
C TYR A 468 9.92 20.91 -0.04
N ILE A 469 9.93 20.63 -1.35
CA ILE A 469 10.77 19.59 -1.95
C ILE A 469 12.25 19.84 -1.64
N CYS A 470 12.74 21.07 -1.80
CA CYS A 470 14.15 21.40 -1.54
C CYS A 470 14.53 21.34 -0.05
N ASN A 471 13.60 21.68 0.85
CA ASN A 471 13.82 21.65 2.29
C ASN A 471 14.03 20.21 2.80
N VAL A 472 13.41 19.21 2.18
CA VAL A 472 13.50 17.80 2.58
C VAL A 472 14.96 17.32 2.71
N CYS A 473 15.81 17.60 1.73
CA CYS A 473 17.22 17.19 1.75
C CYS A 473 18.01 17.83 2.91
N HIS A 474 17.61 19.02 3.35
CA HIS A 474 18.26 19.72 4.46
C HIS A 474 17.77 19.20 5.83
N VAL A 475 16.54 18.68 5.88
CA VAL A 475 16.01 17.99 7.06
C VAL A 475 16.64 16.60 7.20
N PHE A 476 16.91 15.92 6.08
CA PHE A 476 17.47 14.56 6.03
C PHE A 476 18.81 14.49 5.28
N PRO A 477 19.86 15.18 5.75
CA PRO A 477 21.11 15.36 5.01
C PRO A 477 21.89 14.07 4.71
N GLN A 478 21.61 12.98 5.43
CA GLN A 478 22.30 11.69 5.28
C GLN A 478 21.42 10.61 4.61
N HIS A 479 20.17 10.92 4.26
CA HIS A 479 19.22 9.91 3.78
C HIS A 479 19.27 9.77 2.25
N VAL A 480 20.00 8.76 1.78
CA VAL A 480 20.30 8.56 0.35
C VAL A 480 19.05 8.35 -0.51
N GLU A 481 18.08 7.55 -0.06
CA GLU A 481 16.85 7.27 -0.84
C GLU A 481 15.99 8.53 -1.03
N ILE A 482 15.80 9.32 0.02
CA ILE A 482 15.14 10.62 -0.06
C ILE A 482 15.84 11.52 -1.09
N HIS A 483 17.17 11.62 -1.03
CA HIS A 483 17.94 12.39 -2.01
C HIS A 483 17.75 11.88 -3.44
N ARG A 484 17.72 10.55 -3.63
CA ARG A 484 17.45 9.93 -4.94
C ARG A 484 16.08 10.34 -5.47
N HIS A 485 15.03 10.21 -4.67
CA HIS A 485 13.67 10.56 -5.08
C HIS A 485 13.50 12.06 -5.33
N VAL A 486 14.08 12.92 -4.49
CA VAL A 486 14.04 14.38 -4.68
C VAL A 486 14.77 14.77 -5.97
N ALA A 487 15.99 14.26 -6.20
CA ALA A 487 16.72 14.50 -7.45
C ALA A 487 15.94 14.00 -8.67
N ARG A 488 15.31 12.82 -8.58
CA ARG A 488 14.46 12.26 -9.64
C ARG A 488 13.25 13.14 -9.92
N CYS A 489 12.58 13.62 -8.88
CA CYS A 489 11.43 14.52 -8.97
C CYS A 489 11.80 15.84 -9.65
N LEU A 490 12.86 16.51 -9.17
CA LEU A 490 13.34 17.76 -9.76
C LEU A 490 13.76 17.58 -11.23
N ALA A 491 14.42 16.46 -11.56
CA ALA A 491 14.77 16.15 -12.94
C ALA A 491 13.54 15.96 -13.86
N ASN A 492 12.47 15.33 -13.34
CA ASN A 492 11.21 15.16 -14.08
C ASN A 492 10.47 16.48 -14.25
N LEU A 493 10.41 17.33 -13.22
CA LEU A 493 9.79 18.66 -13.32
C LEU A 493 10.53 19.57 -14.31
N ALA A 494 11.87 19.52 -14.30
CA ALA A 494 12.73 20.29 -15.21
C ALA A 494 12.62 19.87 -16.69
N LEU A 495 12.00 18.73 -16.99
CA LEU A 495 11.75 18.30 -18.36
C LEU A 495 10.77 19.23 -19.08
N TYR A 496 9.89 19.89 -18.33
CA TYR A 496 8.82 20.76 -18.84
C TYR A 496 9.30 22.20 -18.88
N GLU A 497 9.26 22.82 -20.06
CA GLU A 497 9.82 24.16 -20.28
C GLU A 497 9.15 25.22 -19.40
N GLU A 498 7.85 25.07 -19.17
CA GLU A 498 7.00 25.95 -18.37
C GLU A 498 7.46 26.03 -16.90
N ASN A 499 8.15 25.01 -16.40
CA ASN A 499 8.61 24.95 -15.02
C ASN A 499 9.96 25.64 -14.81
N ASN A 500 10.74 25.85 -15.86
CA ASN A 500 12.13 26.29 -15.72
C ASN A 500 12.24 27.67 -15.08
N GLU A 501 11.36 28.61 -15.45
CA GLU A 501 11.39 29.94 -14.84
C GLU A 501 11.25 29.83 -13.32
N ALA A 502 10.25 29.10 -12.83
CA ALA A 502 10.00 28.88 -11.40
C ALA A 502 11.12 28.09 -10.71
N MET A 503 11.71 27.10 -11.40
CA MET A 503 12.80 26.28 -10.86
C MET A 503 14.16 27.01 -10.82
N LEU A 504 14.35 27.99 -11.69
CA LEU A 504 15.59 28.75 -11.83
C LEU A 504 15.49 30.19 -11.30
N THR A 505 14.32 30.64 -10.82
CA THR A 505 14.14 32.03 -10.40
C THR A 505 15.07 32.35 -9.23
N SER A 506 16.19 32.95 -9.58
CA SER A 506 17.06 33.72 -8.70
C SER A 506 16.68 35.18 -8.92
N ASN A 507 15.73 35.71 -8.14
CA ASN A 507 15.59 37.15 -7.89
C ASN A 507 15.78 38.09 -9.12
N LYS A 508 14.80 38.21 -10.03
CA LYS A 508 14.84 39.22 -11.12
C LYS A 508 14.01 40.49 -10.80
N LYS A 509 14.75 41.51 -10.33
CA LYS A 509 14.68 42.98 -10.54
C LYS A 509 13.35 43.77 -10.38
N SER A 510 13.29 44.65 -9.36
CA SER A 510 13.10 46.11 -9.52
C SER A 510 13.20 46.86 -8.18
N GLY A 511 14.15 47.80 -8.06
CA GLY A 511 14.06 49.05 -7.28
C GLY A 511 13.81 49.06 -5.75
N GLU A 512 13.18 48.07 -5.13
CA GLU A 512 12.72 48.17 -3.74
C GLU A 512 13.17 46.97 -2.89
N ARG A 513 13.82 47.31 -1.76
CA ARG A 513 14.19 46.47 -0.61
C ARG A 513 14.40 44.97 -0.85
N LYS A 514 15.68 44.59 -0.87
CA LYS A 514 16.25 43.23 -0.68
C LYS A 514 15.34 42.29 0.14
N ASN A 515 14.58 41.43 -0.52
CA ASN A 515 14.21 40.11 0.01
C ASN A 515 14.99 39.05 -0.78
N LYS A 516 15.72 38.19 -0.08
CA LYS A 516 16.74 37.26 -0.62
C LYS A 516 16.16 35.86 -0.87
N ASP A 517 14.86 35.76 -1.06
CA ASP A 517 14.10 34.56 -0.67
C ASP A 517 13.40 33.94 -1.91
N CYS A 518 14.13 33.19 -2.75
CA CYS A 518 13.55 32.45 -3.89
C CYS A 518 14.18 31.05 -4.07
N PHE A 519 13.40 30.12 -4.60
CA PHE A 519 13.58 28.66 -4.61
C PHE A 519 14.94 28.16 -5.13
N ASN A 520 15.71 27.49 -4.26
CA ASN A 520 17.09 27.08 -4.51
C ASN A 520 17.21 25.64 -5.03
N VAL A 521 16.62 25.33 -6.19
CA VAL A 521 16.73 24.00 -6.83
C VAL A 521 18.19 23.64 -7.12
N LEU A 522 18.94 24.52 -7.78
CA LEU A 522 20.35 24.29 -8.12
C LEU A 522 21.25 24.13 -6.87
N PRO A 523 21.19 25.00 -5.85
CA PRO A 523 21.92 24.77 -4.61
C PRO A 523 21.54 23.47 -3.90
N THR A 524 20.27 23.05 -3.97
CA THR A 524 19.84 21.77 -3.38
C THR A 524 20.41 20.57 -4.13
N LEU A 525 20.40 20.62 -5.47
CA LEU A 525 21.04 19.60 -6.31
C LEU A 525 22.55 19.46 -6.00
N LEU A 526 23.23 20.59 -5.80
CA LEU A 526 24.64 20.63 -5.41
C LEU A 526 24.89 20.22 -3.96
N PHE A 527 23.95 20.49 -3.06
CA PHE A 527 24.01 20.01 -1.69
C PHE A 527 23.99 18.48 -1.66
N MET A 528 23.06 17.86 -2.39
CA MET A 528 22.95 16.40 -2.50
C MET A 528 24.17 15.75 -3.17
N SER A 529 24.96 16.52 -3.94
CA SER A 529 26.07 15.96 -4.71
C SER A 529 27.34 15.69 -3.91
N LYS A 530 27.52 16.34 -2.75
CA LYS A 530 28.76 16.34 -1.97
C LYS A 530 29.22 14.96 -1.50
N ASP A 531 28.30 14.01 -1.33
CA ASP A 531 28.57 12.60 -0.97
C ASP A 531 27.71 11.62 -1.80
N SER A 532 27.33 12.02 -3.02
CA SER A 532 26.33 11.28 -3.80
C SER A 532 26.85 9.91 -4.30
N LYS A 533 26.08 8.86 -4.01
CA LYS A 533 26.19 7.55 -4.69
C LYS A 533 25.75 7.68 -6.15
N SER A 534 26.17 6.75 -7.01
CA SER A 534 25.91 6.75 -8.47
C SER A 534 24.44 7.02 -8.84
N GLY A 535 23.48 6.43 -8.12
CA GLY A 535 22.04 6.62 -8.38
C GLY A 535 21.52 8.04 -8.15
N VAL A 536 22.03 8.76 -7.14
CA VAL A 536 21.67 10.17 -6.90
C VAL A 536 22.35 11.06 -7.93
N GLN A 537 23.63 10.78 -8.22
CA GLN A 537 24.43 11.53 -9.20
C GLN A 537 23.75 11.56 -10.59
N ARG A 538 23.24 10.42 -11.08
CA ARG A 538 22.54 10.32 -12.37
C ARG A 538 21.39 11.33 -12.46
N HIS A 539 20.53 11.36 -11.45
CA HIS A 539 19.37 12.25 -11.45
C HIS A 539 19.75 13.72 -11.29
N ILE A 540 20.81 14.03 -10.51
CA ILE A 540 21.33 15.40 -10.42
C ILE A 540 21.80 15.89 -11.78
N VAL A 541 22.61 15.10 -12.49
CA VAL A 541 23.10 15.45 -13.82
C VAL A 541 21.93 15.61 -14.79
N ARG A 542 20.94 14.70 -14.76
CA ARG A 542 19.72 14.81 -15.56
C ARG A 542 18.93 16.09 -15.28
N ALA A 543 18.79 16.50 -14.02
CA ALA A 543 18.12 17.75 -13.68
C ALA A 543 18.85 18.97 -14.25
N ILE A 544 20.17 19.05 -14.05
CA ILE A 544 21.01 20.14 -14.58
C ILE A 544 20.95 20.17 -16.10
N ASP A 545 21.00 19.01 -16.75
CA ASP A 545 20.91 18.84 -18.20
C ASP A 545 19.60 19.40 -18.77
N ASN A 546 18.47 19.03 -18.18
CA ASN A 546 17.14 19.48 -18.59
C ASN A 546 16.99 21.00 -18.39
N LEU A 547 17.34 21.51 -17.20
CA LEU A 547 17.28 22.94 -16.89
C LEU A 547 18.15 23.79 -17.84
N SER A 548 19.33 23.29 -18.21
CA SER A 548 20.25 24.00 -19.10
C SER A 548 19.94 23.81 -20.59
N SER A 549 19.10 22.85 -20.98
CA SER A 549 18.73 22.63 -22.39
C SER A 549 17.62 23.56 -22.83
N ASN A 550 16.73 23.92 -21.92
CA ASN A 550 15.55 24.72 -22.18
C ASN A 550 15.83 26.24 -22.08
N MET A 551 17.09 26.64 -22.27
CA MET A 551 17.52 28.02 -22.13
C MET A 551 17.30 28.77 -23.45
N PRO A 552 16.56 29.90 -23.46
CA PRO A 552 16.47 30.73 -24.65
C PRO A 552 17.86 31.30 -24.99
N ILE A 553 18.21 31.24 -26.28
CA ILE A 553 19.52 31.65 -26.82
C ILE A 553 19.70 33.19 -26.77
N ASP A 554 18.63 33.95 -26.53
CA ASP A 554 18.65 35.42 -26.53
C ASP A 554 18.86 36.08 -25.15
N PRO A 555 19.51 37.26 -25.08
CA PRO A 555 20.36 37.68 -23.95
C PRO A 555 19.63 38.42 -22.81
N PRO A 556 20.30 38.70 -21.66
CA PRO A 556 21.75 38.66 -21.47
C PRO A 556 22.24 37.30 -20.95
N ALA A 557 23.09 36.65 -21.77
CA ALA A 557 23.80 35.41 -21.47
C ALA A 557 24.62 35.46 -20.16
N ASP A 558 25.01 36.66 -19.71
CA ASP A 558 25.78 36.88 -18.47
C ASP A 558 25.05 36.45 -17.19
N HIS A 559 23.71 36.49 -17.18
CA HIS A 559 22.95 36.20 -15.97
C HIS A 559 22.93 34.70 -15.65
N TRP A 560 22.88 33.85 -16.67
CA TRP A 560 22.70 32.42 -16.48
C TRP A 560 24.01 31.67 -16.23
N HIS A 561 25.13 32.19 -16.77
CA HIS A 561 26.46 31.73 -16.36
C HIS A 561 26.72 31.92 -14.85
N GLN A 562 26.18 32.99 -14.26
CA GLN A 562 26.24 33.19 -12.80
C GLN A 562 25.36 32.19 -12.05
N VAL A 563 24.19 31.83 -12.59
CA VAL A 563 23.24 30.89 -11.97
C VAL A 563 23.77 29.45 -11.97
N PHE A 564 24.37 29.00 -13.08
CA PHE A 564 24.87 27.61 -13.21
C PHE A 564 26.37 27.46 -12.90
N GLY A 565 27.06 28.50 -12.43
CA GLY A 565 28.51 28.50 -12.20
C GLY A 565 29.01 27.28 -11.41
N ASP A 566 28.45 27.06 -10.22
CA ASP A 566 28.81 25.93 -9.35
C ASP A 566 28.37 24.58 -9.92
N ALA A 567 27.23 24.55 -10.64
CA ALA A 567 26.77 23.36 -11.35
C ALA A 567 27.77 22.91 -12.42
N TYR A 568 28.34 23.86 -13.19
CA TYR A 568 29.38 23.54 -14.15
C TYR A 568 30.67 23.03 -13.50
N VAL A 569 31.04 23.55 -12.33
CA VAL A 569 32.21 23.03 -11.58
C VAL A 569 31.98 21.56 -11.23
N TYR A 570 30.80 21.25 -10.67
CA TYR A 570 30.42 19.89 -10.33
C TYR A 570 30.41 18.94 -11.54
N ILE A 571 29.82 19.35 -12.67
CA ILE A 571 29.81 18.54 -13.90
C ILE A 571 31.24 18.25 -14.41
N ASN A 572 32.16 19.21 -14.31
CA ASN A 572 33.56 18.97 -14.68
C ASN A 572 34.24 17.96 -13.74
N GLN A 573 33.94 17.99 -12.43
CA GLN A 573 34.47 17.01 -11.48
C GLN A 573 34.02 15.58 -11.82
N ILE A 574 32.77 15.39 -12.26
CA ILE A 574 32.27 14.09 -12.74
C ILE A 574 33.08 13.59 -13.94
N LEU A 575 33.30 14.45 -14.95
CA LEU A 575 34.06 14.08 -16.14
C LEU A 575 35.53 13.80 -15.85
N GLN A 576 36.12 14.46 -14.84
CA GLN A 576 37.49 14.19 -14.38
C GLN A 576 37.59 12.84 -13.65
N LYS A 577 36.61 12.50 -12.79
CA LYS A 577 36.57 11.20 -12.10
C LYS A 577 36.52 10.02 -13.07
N GLN A 578 35.89 10.17 -14.24
CA GLN A 578 35.89 9.15 -15.30
C GLN A 578 37.29 8.83 -15.83
N GLN A 579 38.22 9.80 -15.84
CA GLN A 579 39.55 9.62 -16.42
C GLN A 579 40.51 8.87 -15.49
N VAL A 580 40.15 8.69 -14.21
CA VAL A 580 40.93 7.95 -13.22
C VAL A 580 40.48 6.50 -13.21
N VAL A 581 41.20 5.64 -13.92
CA VAL A 581 40.92 4.20 -14.02
C VAL A 581 41.21 3.51 -12.68
N GLY A 582 40.17 3.01 -12.03
CA GLY A 582 40.23 2.17 -10.83
C GLY A 582 38.91 1.40 -10.67
N GLU A 583 38.95 0.18 -10.15
CA GLU A 583 37.92 -0.87 -10.27
C GLU A 583 36.52 -0.56 -9.68
N ASP A 584 36.32 0.56 -8.96
CA ASP A 584 35.04 0.89 -8.29
C ASP A 584 34.29 2.14 -8.83
N ASN A 585 34.80 2.83 -9.87
CA ASN A 585 34.27 4.13 -10.34
C ASN A 585 33.38 4.04 -11.60
N THR A 586 32.44 3.09 -11.67
CA THR A 586 31.56 2.93 -12.84
C THR A 586 30.42 3.98 -12.83
N ILE A 587 30.67 5.15 -13.43
CA ILE A 587 29.62 6.13 -13.75
C ILE A 587 28.87 5.67 -15.00
N ASP A 588 27.53 5.73 -15.00
CA ASP A 588 26.75 5.27 -16.14
C ASP A 588 26.94 6.12 -17.41
N VAL A 589 26.81 5.48 -18.57
CA VAL A 589 27.11 6.06 -19.88
C VAL A 589 26.21 7.25 -20.20
N ASP A 590 24.93 7.21 -19.80
CA ASP A 590 23.99 8.31 -20.04
C ASP A 590 24.37 9.56 -19.24
N THR A 591 24.73 9.38 -17.97
CA THR A 591 25.23 10.45 -17.10
C THR A 591 26.44 11.15 -17.72
N ILE A 592 27.41 10.38 -18.25
CA ILE A 592 28.58 10.96 -18.94
C ILE A 592 28.17 11.69 -20.22
N LYS A 593 27.26 11.13 -21.02
CA LYS A 593 26.77 11.75 -22.25
C LYS A 593 26.11 13.10 -21.96
N ARG A 594 25.25 13.16 -20.94
CA ARG A 594 24.61 14.40 -20.48
C ARG A 594 25.62 15.40 -19.94
N ALA A 595 26.57 14.96 -19.11
CA ALA A 595 27.64 15.81 -18.59
C ALA A 595 28.47 16.46 -19.72
N LYS A 596 28.81 15.71 -20.77
CA LYS A 596 29.49 16.24 -21.97
C LYS A 596 28.62 17.25 -22.72
N SER A 597 27.32 16.96 -22.88
CA SER A 597 26.35 17.86 -23.51
C SER A 597 26.24 19.20 -22.78
N ILE A 598 26.14 19.18 -21.45
CA ILE A 598 26.09 20.40 -20.61
C ILE A 598 27.34 21.28 -20.84
N ILE A 599 28.53 20.68 -20.83
CA ILE A 599 29.78 21.43 -21.03
C ILE A 599 29.91 21.95 -22.47
N ALA A 600 29.43 21.19 -23.47
CA ALA A 600 29.41 21.64 -24.86
C ALA A 600 28.55 22.89 -25.03
N ARG A 601 27.34 22.92 -24.42
CA ARG A 601 26.47 24.11 -24.44
C ARG A 601 27.11 25.34 -23.80
N LYS A 602 27.74 25.16 -22.63
CA LYS A 602 28.52 26.24 -21.98
C LYS A 602 29.60 26.84 -22.90
N ARG A 603 30.28 26.00 -23.69
CA ARG A 603 31.34 26.46 -24.61
C ARG A 603 30.77 27.22 -25.81
N ILE A 604 29.64 26.77 -26.35
CA ILE A 604 28.95 27.46 -27.44
C ILE A 604 28.47 28.84 -26.96
N GLU A 605 27.87 28.93 -25.78
CA GLU A 605 27.46 30.21 -25.16
C GLU A 605 28.65 31.17 -24.98
N ASN A 606 29.76 30.71 -24.38
CA ASN A 606 30.98 31.51 -24.23
C ASN A 606 31.58 31.93 -25.58
N GLY A 607 31.49 31.08 -26.61
CA GLY A 607 31.94 31.39 -27.96
C GLY A 607 31.09 32.49 -28.61
N THR A 608 29.77 32.41 -28.47
CA THR A 608 28.84 33.44 -28.96
C THR A 608 29.01 34.77 -28.23
N VAL A 609 29.19 34.75 -26.90
CA VAL A 609 29.46 35.96 -26.10
C VAL A 609 30.80 36.58 -26.46
N ASN A 610 31.86 35.79 -26.65
CA ASN A 610 33.15 36.32 -27.10
C ASN A 610 33.08 36.88 -28.52
N THR A 611 32.31 36.27 -29.42
CA THR A 611 32.12 36.78 -30.80
C THR A 611 31.36 38.11 -30.79
N ILE A 612 30.33 38.24 -29.95
CA ILE A 612 29.57 39.50 -29.76
C ILE A 612 30.43 40.57 -29.06
N ALA A 613 31.25 40.19 -28.07
CA ALA A 613 32.16 41.10 -27.37
C ALA A 613 33.30 41.60 -28.27
N THR A 614 33.78 40.78 -29.23
CA THR A 614 34.74 41.21 -30.26
C THR A 614 34.10 42.01 -31.40
N MET A 615 32.77 42.10 -31.48
CA MET A 615 32.07 42.86 -32.51
C MET A 615 31.69 44.29 -32.09
N ASN A 616 32.15 44.78 -30.95
CA ASN A 616 32.03 46.20 -30.59
C ASN A 616 33.42 46.84 -30.41
N GLU A 617 34.10 47.06 -31.54
CA GLU A 617 34.68 48.35 -31.92
C GLU A 617 35.02 48.29 -33.41
N ALA A 618 34.21 48.99 -34.22
CA ALA A 618 34.29 49.13 -35.68
C ALA A 618 33.89 47.91 -36.53
N THR A 619 32.58 47.72 -36.75
CA THR A 619 31.99 47.77 -38.11
C THR A 619 30.46 47.74 -38.01
N VAL A 620 29.86 48.93 -38.03
CA VAL A 620 28.51 49.11 -38.60
C VAL A 620 28.67 49.00 -40.12
N SER A 621 27.78 48.25 -40.77
CA SER A 621 27.61 48.12 -42.23
C SER A 621 28.41 46.99 -42.92
N THR A 622 27.98 45.72 -42.74
CA THR A 622 27.94 44.68 -43.81
C THR A 622 27.38 43.30 -43.37
N VAL A 623 26.60 43.19 -42.28
CA VAL A 623 25.93 41.91 -41.94
C VAL A 623 24.44 42.16 -41.67
N ALA A 624 23.73 42.56 -42.71
CA ALA A 624 22.27 42.64 -42.73
C ALA A 624 21.67 42.00 -44.00
N ALA A 625 22.41 41.09 -44.64
CA ALA A 625 22.02 40.47 -45.91
C ALA A 625 21.87 38.93 -45.87
N GLU A 626 22.08 38.26 -44.73
CA GLU A 626 21.99 36.78 -44.68
C GLU A 626 21.04 36.24 -43.58
N ALA A 627 20.13 37.07 -43.07
CA ALA A 627 19.14 36.63 -42.05
C ALA A 627 17.69 36.98 -42.41
N LYS A 628 17.38 37.20 -43.69
CA LYS A 628 15.99 37.28 -44.19
C LYS A 628 15.87 36.64 -45.57
N GLU A 629 15.84 35.31 -45.58
CA GLU A 629 15.11 34.53 -46.58
C GLU A 629 14.64 33.23 -45.89
N ALA A 630 13.58 33.37 -45.11
CA ALA A 630 12.76 32.28 -44.66
C ALA A 630 11.55 32.19 -45.59
N ASN A 631 11.12 30.96 -45.90
CA ASN A 631 9.75 30.62 -46.32
C ASN A 631 9.11 31.49 -47.42
N GLN A 632 9.10 30.99 -48.66
CA GLN A 632 7.86 30.85 -49.45
C GLN A 632 8.12 30.13 -50.79
N ASP A 633 7.08 29.42 -51.23
CA ASP A 633 6.83 28.85 -52.57
C ASP A 633 7.41 27.43 -52.84
N ASN A 634 6.65 26.42 -53.32
CA ASN A 634 5.31 26.45 -53.91
C ASN A 634 4.66 25.05 -53.98
N GLU A 635 3.32 25.04 -53.95
CA GLU A 635 2.43 23.96 -54.37
C GLU A 635 2.33 23.86 -55.91
N THR A 636 1.89 22.68 -56.41
CA THR A 636 1.29 22.38 -57.74
C THR A 636 2.22 22.44 -58.99
N SER A 637 2.14 21.58 -60.02
CA SER A 637 1.17 20.57 -60.47
C SER A 637 1.71 19.73 -61.66
N THR A 638 1.09 18.57 -61.90
CA THR A 638 0.89 17.83 -63.19
C THR A 638 1.92 16.82 -63.77
N VAL A 639 1.47 15.55 -63.77
CA VAL A 639 1.32 14.57 -64.90
C VAL A 639 2.50 14.25 -65.83
N THR A 640 3.00 13.01 -65.78
CA THR A 640 3.05 11.99 -66.88
C THR A 640 3.87 10.77 -66.37
N LYS A 641 3.26 9.60 -66.17
CA LYS A 641 3.05 8.47 -67.11
C LYS A 641 4.32 7.70 -67.50
N ALA A 642 4.38 6.46 -66.98
CA ALA A 642 4.66 5.20 -67.70
C ALA A 642 5.99 4.47 -67.45
N LYS A 643 5.80 3.13 -67.39
CA LYS A 643 6.71 2.00 -67.69
C LYS A 643 7.49 1.43 -66.49
N ASN A 644 7.13 0.22 -66.02
CA ASN A 644 7.49 -1.11 -66.56
C ASN A 644 8.95 -1.45 -66.15
N ASP A 645 9.37 -2.59 -65.62
CA ASP A 645 8.94 -4.00 -65.61
C ASP A 645 9.52 -4.67 -64.32
N GLU A 646 8.91 -5.73 -63.76
CA GLU A 646 9.39 -7.15 -63.73
C GLU A 646 10.82 -7.32 -63.13
N GLU A 647 11.10 -8.11 -62.10
CA GLU A 647 11.09 -9.59 -61.99
C GLU A 647 11.36 -9.96 -60.50
N GLU A 648 10.57 -10.86 -59.89
CA GLU A 648 10.91 -12.26 -59.55
C GLU A 648 12.04 -12.47 -58.50
N THR A 649 11.71 -12.75 -57.23
CA THR A 649 11.61 -14.09 -56.57
C THR A 649 12.95 -14.59 -55.94
N PRO A 650 12.99 -15.68 -55.14
CA PRO A 650 12.99 -15.64 -53.67
C PRO A 650 14.16 -16.46 -53.06
N ILE A 651 14.15 -16.77 -51.74
CA ILE A 651 14.30 -18.14 -51.15
C ILE A 651 14.81 -18.14 -49.68
N SER A 652 14.08 -18.93 -48.86
CA SER A 652 14.39 -19.64 -47.59
C SER A 652 14.92 -18.87 -46.36
N ALA A 653 14.30 -18.87 -45.17
CA ALA A 653 13.79 -19.96 -44.30
C ALA A 653 14.88 -20.84 -43.67
N SER A 654 15.09 -20.72 -42.35
CA SER A 654 14.96 -21.80 -41.35
C SER A 654 15.70 -21.51 -40.03
N SER A 655 14.98 -21.66 -38.91
CA SER A 655 15.48 -22.00 -37.56
C SER A 655 15.91 -23.50 -37.52
N PRO A 656 16.50 -24.12 -36.45
CA PRO A 656 15.95 -24.18 -35.08
C PRO A 656 16.93 -24.41 -33.88
N ALA A 657 16.36 -24.19 -32.67
CA ALA A 657 16.38 -24.93 -31.39
C ALA A 657 17.58 -25.75 -30.81
N ASP A 658 17.73 -25.63 -29.47
CA ASP A 658 17.72 -26.69 -28.41
C ASP A 658 18.93 -26.85 -27.43
N ALA A 659 18.55 -27.08 -26.15
CA ALA A 659 19.06 -28.04 -25.14
C ALA A 659 19.79 -27.56 -23.84
N ASP A 660 19.08 -27.76 -22.70
CA ASP A 660 19.41 -28.39 -21.39
C ASP A 660 20.81 -28.33 -20.72
N THR A 661 20.84 -28.21 -19.37
CA THR A 661 21.23 -29.26 -18.38
C THR A 661 21.22 -28.74 -16.91
N THR A 662 20.88 -29.63 -15.97
CA THR A 662 20.71 -29.56 -14.50
C THR A 662 21.99 -29.69 -13.65
N THR A 663 22.00 -29.20 -12.40
CA THR A 663 22.63 -29.87 -11.21
C THR A 663 22.31 -29.21 -9.85
N THR A 664 22.33 -30.03 -8.79
CA THR A 664 21.86 -29.86 -7.40
C THR A 664 23.01 -29.62 -6.39
N THR A 665 22.80 -28.83 -5.32
CA THR A 665 23.48 -28.99 -4.01
C THR A 665 22.76 -28.29 -2.84
N THR A 666 22.91 -28.82 -1.62
CA THR A 666 22.16 -28.55 -0.38
C THR A 666 22.91 -27.75 0.70
N LEU A 667 22.17 -26.85 1.39
CA LEU A 667 22.12 -26.47 2.84
C LEU A 667 23.37 -26.04 3.65
N SER A 668 23.34 -24.80 4.21
CA SER A 668 23.10 -24.52 5.65
C SER A 668 23.32 -23.04 6.03
N SER A 669 22.36 -22.37 6.70
CA SER A 669 22.62 -21.21 7.58
C SER A 669 21.41 -20.87 8.47
N THR A 670 21.69 -20.65 9.76
CA THR A 670 20.81 -20.05 10.80
C THR A 670 20.63 -18.52 10.61
N PRO A 671 19.57 -17.90 11.17
CA PRO A 671 19.06 -16.60 10.69
C PRO A 671 19.55 -15.40 11.52
N PRO A 672 19.53 -14.18 10.93
CA PRO A 672 19.37 -12.95 11.69
C PRO A 672 18.16 -12.11 11.21
N ASN A 673 17.36 -11.66 12.19
CA ASN A 673 16.47 -10.49 12.24
C ASN A 673 16.00 -9.87 10.91
N GLU A 674 14.78 -10.22 10.51
CA GLU A 674 14.07 -9.69 9.35
C GLU A 674 13.07 -8.62 9.80
N ASP A 675 13.38 -7.34 9.58
CA ASP A 675 12.38 -6.26 9.46
C ASP A 675 12.91 -5.01 8.70
N GLU A 676 14.16 -5.00 8.22
CA GLU A 676 14.75 -3.83 7.53
C GLU A 676 15.18 -4.06 6.06
N ASN A 677 15.05 -5.28 5.50
CA ASN A 677 15.66 -5.61 4.20
C ASN A 677 14.70 -5.80 3.00
N GLU A 678 13.38 -5.61 3.14
CA GLU A 678 12.44 -5.76 2.01
C GLU A 678 12.39 -4.54 1.06
N GLU A 679 13.16 -3.47 1.29
CA GLU A 679 13.05 -2.22 0.52
C GLU A 679 13.96 -2.12 -0.73
N GLN A 680 14.66 -3.17 -1.14
CA GLN A 680 15.74 -3.05 -2.15
C GLN A 680 15.53 -3.68 -3.54
N GLU A 681 14.50 -4.49 -3.80
CA GLU A 681 14.50 -5.31 -5.05
C GLU A 681 13.40 -5.06 -6.10
N GLN A 682 12.62 -3.98 -6.03
CA GLN A 682 11.58 -3.73 -7.06
C GLN A 682 11.62 -2.39 -7.79
N GLU A 683 12.57 -1.50 -7.48
CA GLU A 683 12.68 -0.18 -8.15
C GLU A 683 13.59 -0.14 -9.38
N ASP A 684 14.44 -1.15 -9.61
CA ASP A 684 15.36 -1.20 -10.77
C ASP A 684 14.79 -2.01 -11.94
N ILE A 685 13.73 -1.47 -12.57
CA ILE A 685 13.47 -1.75 -14.00
C ILE A 685 13.21 -0.41 -14.66
N ASP A 686 14.28 0.14 -15.23
CA ASP A 686 14.29 1.39 -15.97
C ASP A 686 13.49 1.22 -17.27
N GLY A 687 12.59 2.18 -17.50
CA GLY A 687 11.87 2.33 -18.75
C GLY A 687 12.83 2.82 -19.82
N SER A 688 13.13 1.97 -20.80
CA SER A 688 13.64 2.43 -22.08
C SER A 688 12.45 2.80 -22.97
N ASP A 689 12.33 4.08 -23.28
CA ASP A 689 11.45 4.59 -24.33
C ASP A 689 11.95 4.12 -25.70
N GLU A 690 11.17 3.28 -26.38
CA GLU A 690 11.14 3.22 -27.85
C GLU A 690 9.79 3.78 -28.37
N ALA A 691 9.95 4.83 -29.18
CA ALA A 691 8.98 5.64 -29.92
C ALA A 691 7.59 5.03 -30.29
N ILE A 692 6.53 5.75 -29.92
CA ILE A 692 5.22 5.73 -30.60
C ILE A 692 5.25 6.73 -31.77
N LYS A 693 5.11 6.26 -33.01
CA LYS A 693 4.70 7.07 -34.17
C LYS A 693 3.25 6.78 -34.57
N LYS A 694 2.50 7.87 -34.80
CA LYS A 694 1.08 7.98 -35.15
C LYS A 694 0.70 7.20 -36.41
N ALA A 695 -0.46 6.55 -36.38
CA ALA A 695 -1.22 6.11 -37.56
C ALA A 695 -2.05 7.26 -38.16
N PRO A 696 -2.51 7.13 -39.43
CA PRO A 696 -3.88 7.53 -39.73
C PRO A 696 -4.68 6.56 -40.64
N LYS A 697 -5.83 6.14 -40.08
CA LYS A 697 -7.22 6.13 -40.61
C LYS A 697 -7.59 5.48 -41.96
N SER A 698 -8.39 4.40 -41.84
CA SER A 698 -9.72 4.07 -42.45
C SER A 698 -9.99 4.43 -43.93
N ASN A 699 -10.65 3.62 -44.78
CA ASN A 699 -11.95 2.98 -44.54
C ASN A 699 -12.39 2.07 -45.73
N SER A 700 -13.09 0.99 -45.40
CA SER A 700 -14.32 0.51 -46.05
C SER A 700 -14.32 -0.46 -47.29
N LYS A 701 -15.13 -1.52 -47.11
CA LYS A 701 -16.04 -2.21 -48.05
C LYS A 701 -15.58 -3.43 -48.87
N SER A 702 -15.98 -4.58 -48.31
CA SER A 702 -17.08 -5.45 -48.81
C SER A 702 -16.76 -6.77 -49.51
N ASN A 703 -17.51 -7.78 -49.03
CA ASN A 703 -18.14 -8.90 -49.73
C ASN A 703 -17.45 -10.29 -49.90
N LYS A 704 -18.08 -11.24 -49.17
CA LYS A 704 -18.69 -12.50 -49.63
C LYS A 704 -17.86 -13.81 -49.67
N ARG A 705 -18.38 -14.74 -48.83
CA ARG A 705 -18.68 -16.18 -49.08
C ARG A 705 -17.49 -17.16 -49.17
N ARG A 706 -17.44 -18.16 -48.27
CA ARG A 706 -18.08 -19.49 -48.42
C ARG A 706 -17.86 -20.40 -47.20
N SER A 707 -18.83 -21.29 -47.00
CA SER A 707 -18.97 -22.34 -45.99
C SER A 707 -18.10 -23.58 -46.21
N LYS A 708 -17.83 -24.33 -45.14
CA LYS A 708 -17.88 -25.82 -44.96
C LYS A 708 -17.18 -26.14 -43.63
N LYS A 709 -17.82 -26.62 -42.55
CA LYS A 709 -18.48 -27.92 -42.26
C LYS A 709 -17.59 -29.16 -42.53
N ASN A 710 -17.39 -29.93 -41.45
CA ASN A 710 -16.97 -31.33 -41.29
C ASN A 710 -15.46 -31.63 -41.27
N LYS A 711 -14.92 -31.96 -40.09
CA LYS A 711 -14.83 -33.34 -39.59
C LYS A 711 -14.60 -33.35 -38.08
#